data_AF-A0A5J4JA75-F1
#
_entry.id   AF-A0A5J4JA75-F1
#
_cell.length_a   1.000
_cell.length_b   1.000
_cell.length_c   1.000
_cell.angle_alpha   90.00
_cell.angle_beta   90.00
_cell.angle_gamma   90.00
#
_symmetry.space_group_name_H-M   'P 1'
#
loop_
_entity.id
_entity.type
_entity.pdbx_description
1 polymer ?
#
loop_
_entity_poly.entity_id
_entity_poly.type
_entity_poly.pdbx_seq_one_letter_code
_entity_poly.pdbx_strand_id
1 'polypeptide(L)'
;MRKRLFFAFLAAFLFYIVAGGPDASAATVQTLRGVVKYSSINVYATPSAKAKVLKHYTKGDVLSFQPASTGYYKIKSTSFTGYIRTSDVETATLHPVSVKGILLKSSTKLYSKASTSSAALKSYPQGTVLTYKTFTSGFYQYTTQIGSKTVTGYIAKSDTENASSSQTAKTGIVLKNPTILYSRASTGSSPLKTYAQGTKLTYKTFSAHWYTYTTTVNGKTRTGYIYKNDVEAITSSPVTKRGISLPSSMPVYTRPSTVSTVLKHYAQGSLLTYKTFTSGWYTLNVKVNGKTVTGYVKKNDMEAAAASPKTIEGSAVKSPTKVYERASTASSVLKSYYIYTPLTYQTFTSKWYTTTVMVNGKKTTGYISKSDVAVGPFYKYTHYGLTVPEMVAIQAKTNPQTDLYAFHNAYVLKSAVKLKKGSTTKGTVTAASAKVLEQPKSGSWVYGTLKKDAAVTIVSSSNKTYYQIKYQSFRNAKPADIQTYVNPANYPKVSSGYFQFLALDQYAGSSVGELNDKILKGKGVLEGKGSVFIDASKKYHVNELYLISHALLETGNGTSKLATGIKVNGVTVYNMFGIHAYDSDPDGTGSKYAYEQGWTSVDKAIEGGAEWISKNYTAIGQNSLYTMRWNPVYADKYNGAAHQYATDIGWAVKQVNNIKKLYDLLDRYTLVFDVPVYQQ
;
A
#
# COMPACT_ATOMS: atom_id res chain seq x y z
N MET A 1 -20.04 25.41 -7.94
CA MET A 1 -20.17 26.28 -9.13
C MET A 1 -20.75 25.47 -10.28
N ARG A 2 -21.68 26.08 -11.01
CA ARG A 2 -22.70 25.52 -11.92
C ARG A 2 -22.14 24.76 -13.16
N LYS A 3 -22.87 23.74 -13.64
CA LYS A 3 -23.70 23.78 -14.87
C LYS A 3 -24.23 22.37 -15.23
N ARG A 4 -25.55 22.18 -15.13
CA ARG A 4 -26.33 21.15 -15.82
C ARG A 4 -26.98 21.79 -17.04
N LEU A 5 -26.95 21.07 -18.16
CA LEU A 5 -27.46 21.46 -19.47
C LEU A 5 -28.73 20.66 -19.78
N PHE A 6 -29.75 21.39 -20.24
CA PHE A 6 -30.85 20.98 -21.13
C PHE A 6 -31.96 20.02 -20.62
N PHE A 7 -33.24 20.11 -21.03
CA PHE A 7 -33.90 20.87 -22.10
C PHE A 7 -35.35 21.18 -21.71
N ALA A 8 -35.82 22.37 -22.09
CA ALA A 8 -37.20 22.84 -22.05
C ALA A 8 -37.99 22.35 -23.28
N PHE A 9 -39.29 22.13 -23.12
CA PHE A 9 -40.28 22.38 -24.18
C PHE A 9 -41.59 22.80 -23.52
N LEU A 10 -41.80 24.11 -23.48
CA LEU A 10 -43.02 24.79 -23.06
C LEU A 10 -43.90 25.02 -24.29
N ALA A 11 -45.20 25.01 -24.04
CA ALA A 11 -46.29 25.20 -24.98
C ALA A 11 -46.12 26.38 -25.96
N ALA A 12 -46.50 26.15 -27.21
CA ALA A 12 -46.84 27.20 -28.16
C ALA A 12 -48.28 26.95 -28.64
N PHE A 13 -49.23 27.65 -28.01
CA PHE A 13 -50.54 27.92 -28.58
C PHE A 13 -50.43 29.33 -29.16
N LEU A 14 -50.26 29.43 -30.48
CA LEU A 14 -50.26 30.72 -31.17
C LEU A 14 -51.66 30.94 -31.75
N PHE A 15 -52.38 31.93 -31.21
CA PHE A 15 -53.54 32.53 -31.84
C PHE A 15 -53.05 33.39 -33.01
N TYR A 16 -53.53 33.13 -34.21
CA TYR A 16 -53.42 34.06 -35.34
C TYR A 16 -54.78 34.74 -35.51
N ILE A 17 -54.84 36.03 -35.18
CA ILE A 17 -55.86 36.96 -35.67
C ILE A 17 -55.20 37.68 -36.84
N VAL A 18 -55.69 37.46 -38.06
CA VAL A 18 -55.47 38.38 -39.19
C VAL A 18 -56.82 38.59 -39.88
N ALA A 19 -57.19 39.86 -39.96
CA ALA A 19 -58.32 40.37 -40.71
C ALA A 19 -58.12 40.08 -42.21
N GLY A 20 -59.14 39.52 -42.86
CA GLY A 20 -59.23 39.45 -44.32
C GLY A 20 -59.92 40.70 -44.87
N GLY A 21 -59.19 41.48 -45.67
CA GLY A 21 -59.71 41.94 -46.96
C GLY A 21 -59.69 40.77 -47.96
N PRO A 22 -60.45 40.83 -49.06
CA PRO A 22 -60.95 39.65 -49.76
C PRO A 22 -59.90 39.00 -50.67
N ASP A 23 -60.14 37.72 -50.96
CA ASP A 23 -59.36 36.79 -51.78
C ASP A 23 -58.18 36.07 -51.09
N ALA A 24 -58.51 34.97 -50.41
CA ALA A 24 -57.58 33.86 -50.22
C ALA A 24 -58.35 32.53 -50.18
N SER A 25 -57.86 31.58 -50.97
CA SER A 25 -58.30 30.19 -51.12
C SER A 25 -58.85 29.53 -49.86
N ALA A 26 -59.93 28.76 -50.00
CA ALA A 26 -60.52 27.93 -48.96
C ALA A 26 -59.46 27.21 -48.11
N ALA A 27 -59.27 27.66 -46.87
CA ALA A 27 -58.48 26.94 -45.87
C ALA A 27 -59.09 25.55 -45.72
N THR A 28 -58.33 24.51 -46.06
CA THR A 28 -58.77 23.13 -45.96
C THR A 28 -58.97 22.82 -44.48
N VAL A 29 -60.23 22.74 -44.03
CA VAL A 29 -60.55 22.44 -42.62
C VAL A 29 -59.96 21.08 -42.27
N GLN A 30 -58.97 21.06 -41.37
CA GLN A 30 -58.28 19.83 -40.98
C GLN A 30 -59.27 18.86 -40.31
N THR A 31 -59.51 17.72 -40.96
CA THR A 31 -60.30 16.63 -40.37
C THR A 31 -59.45 15.90 -39.35
N LEU A 32 -59.89 15.94 -38.10
CA LEU A 32 -59.31 15.20 -36.99
C LEU A 32 -59.98 13.83 -36.88
N ARG A 33 -59.23 12.84 -36.39
CA ARG A 33 -59.76 11.52 -36.01
C ARG A 33 -59.56 11.36 -34.51
N GLY A 34 -60.48 10.71 -33.81
CA GLY A 34 -60.38 10.53 -32.35
C GLY A 34 -61.30 9.45 -31.82
N VAL A 35 -61.27 9.24 -30.51
CA VAL A 35 -62.03 8.19 -29.80
C VAL A 35 -62.95 8.76 -28.75
N VAL A 36 -64.12 8.15 -28.57
CA VAL A 36 -65.05 8.48 -27.49
C VAL A 36 -64.51 7.97 -26.14
N LYS A 37 -64.48 8.82 -25.11
CA LYS A 37 -63.86 8.50 -23.81
C LYS A 37 -64.77 7.78 -22.82
N TYR A 38 -66.07 8.06 -22.87
CA TYR A 38 -67.05 7.62 -21.87
C TYR A 38 -68.03 6.58 -22.44
N SER A 39 -68.75 5.89 -21.56
CA SER A 39 -69.61 4.74 -21.90
C SER A 39 -70.73 5.07 -22.89
N SER A 40 -71.31 6.27 -22.80
CA SER A 40 -72.34 6.78 -23.70
C SER A 40 -72.16 8.27 -23.89
N ILE A 41 -71.92 8.70 -25.13
CA ILE A 41 -71.72 10.10 -25.52
C ILE A 41 -72.68 10.48 -26.63
N ASN A 42 -73.35 11.61 -26.43
CA ASN A 42 -74.34 12.15 -27.33
C ASN A 42 -73.67 12.98 -28.43
N VAL A 43 -74.21 12.87 -29.64
CA VAL A 43 -73.98 13.83 -30.72
C VAL A 43 -75.24 14.67 -30.89
N TYR A 44 -75.07 15.98 -30.88
CA TYR A 44 -76.14 16.97 -30.82
C TYR A 44 -76.40 17.60 -32.19
N ALA A 45 -77.64 18.05 -32.44
CA ALA A 45 -78.01 18.70 -33.70
C ALA A 45 -77.34 20.07 -33.90
N THR A 46 -77.06 20.79 -32.81
CA THR A 46 -76.34 22.07 -32.76
C THR A 46 -75.25 22.01 -31.67
N PRO A 47 -74.24 22.91 -31.62
CA PRO A 47 -73.15 22.85 -30.65
C PRO A 47 -73.59 23.28 -29.24
N SER A 48 -74.54 22.54 -28.67
CA SER A 48 -75.14 22.77 -27.35
C SER A 48 -75.57 21.44 -26.74
N ALA A 49 -75.24 21.23 -25.46
CA ALA A 49 -75.62 20.04 -24.72
C ALA A 49 -77.14 19.93 -24.48
N LYS A 50 -77.90 21.01 -24.72
CA LYS A 50 -79.37 21.06 -24.64
C LYS A 50 -80.06 20.75 -25.98
N ALA A 51 -79.31 20.63 -27.07
CA ALA A 51 -79.88 20.38 -28.39
C ALA A 51 -80.35 18.93 -28.54
N LYS A 52 -81.19 18.68 -29.57
CA LYS A 52 -81.68 17.33 -29.89
C LYS A 52 -80.50 16.36 -30.09
N VAL A 53 -80.54 15.22 -29.40
CA VAL A 53 -79.57 14.14 -29.59
C VAL A 53 -79.88 13.44 -30.91
N LEU A 54 -78.87 13.35 -31.77
CA LEU A 54 -78.94 12.70 -33.08
C LEU A 54 -78.49 11.24 -33.02
N LYS A 55 -77.47 10.96 -32.21
CA LYS A 55 -76.87 9.62 -32.12
C LYS A 55 -76.10 9.46 -30.81
N HIS A 56 -76.02 8.22 -30.34
CA HIS A 56 -75.14 7.82 -29.24
C HIS A 56 -73.92 7.08 -29.77
N TYR A 57 -72.76 7.38 -29.21
CA TYR A 57 -71.53 6.61 -29.38
C TYR A 57 -71.03 6.10 -28.03
N THR A 58 -70.35 4.97 -28.07
CA THR A 58 -69.85 4.25 -26.90
C THR A 58 -68.33 4.39 -26.79
N LYS A 59 -67.79 4.12 -25.60
CA LYS A 59 -66.35 4.21 -25.32
C LYS A 59 -65.52 3.46 -26.36
N GLY A 60 -64.52 4.15 -26.90
CA GLY A 60 -63.58 3.62 -27.90
C GLY A 60 -64.07 3.70 -29.34
N ASP A 61 -65.31 4.15 -29.60
CA ASP A 61 -65.78 4.43 -30.97
C ASP A 61 -64.88 5.46 -31.64
N VAL A 62 -64.50 5.19 -32.88
CA VAL A 62 -63.56 6.02 -33.63
C VAL A 62 -64.31 6.90 -34.60
N LEU A 63 -64.18 8.21 -34.42
CA LEU A 63 -64.92 9.23 -35.15
C LEU A 63 -63.97 10.13 -35.93
N SER A 64 -64.45 10.65 -37.05
CA SER A 64 -63.79 11.76 -37.77
C SER A 64 -64.60 13.02 -37.54
N PHE A 65 -63.92 14.11 -37.17
CA PHE A 65 -64.56 15.35 -36.79
C PHE A 65 -63.71 16.56 -37.18
N GLN A 66 -64.37 17.69 -37.41
CA GLN A 66 -63.75 18.96 -37.78
C GLN A 66 -63.94 19.97 -36.64
N PRO A 67 -62.98 20.89 -36.40
CA PRO A 67 -63.22 22.04 -35.52
C PRO A 67 -64.49 22.80 -35.94
N ALA A 68 -65.33 23.17 -34.98
CA ALA A 68 -66.61 23.82 -35.25
C ALA A 68 -66.79 25.11 -34.44
N SER A 69 -66.64 25.03 -33.12
CA SER A 69 -66.72 26.16 -32.19
C SER A 69 -65.99 25.82 -30.90
N THR A 70 -65.82 26.80 -30.01
CA THR A 70 -65.22 26.58 -28.68
C THR A 70 -65.95 25.44 -27.95
N GLY A 71 -65.23 24.37 -27.63
CA GLY A 71 -65.77 23.22 -26.90
C GLY A 71 -66.53 22.18 -27.72
N TYR A 72 -66.70 22.36 -29.04
CA TYR A 72 -67.37 21.39 -29.90
C TYR A 72 -66.61 21.07 -31.21
N TYR A 73 -66.62 19.80 -31.57
CA TYR A 73 -66.28 19.34 -32.92
C TYR A 73 -67.55 19.01 -33.72
N LYS A 74 -67.49 19.20 -35.04
CA LYS A 74 -68.54 18.82 -36.00
C LYS A 74 -68.22 17.45 -36.59
N ILE A 75 -69.18 16.54 -36.54
CA ILE A 75 -69.12 15.21 -37.16
C ILE A 75 -70.04 15.22 -38.38
N LYS A 76 -69.51 14.80 -39.53
CA LYS A 76 -70.28 14.59 -40.76
C LYS A 76 -70.32 13.09 -41.08
N SER A 77 -71.51 12.50 -40.99
CA SER A 77 -71.82 11.13 -41.40
C SER A 77 -72.57 11.15 -42.74
N THR A 78 -72.74 9.99 -43.38
CA THR A 78 -73.63 9.85 -44.55
C THR A 78 -75.09 10.15 -44.22
N SER A 79 -75.49 9.95 -42.96
CA SER A 79 -76.87 10.05 -42.50
C SER A 79 -77.20 11.28 -41.64
N PHE A 80 -76.20 12.04 -41.16
CA PHE A 80 -76.43 13.24 -40.35
C PHE A 80 -75.19 14.13 -40.27
N THR A 81 -75.41 15.40 -39.93
CA THR A 81 -74.37 16.32 -39.45
C THR A 81 -74.70 16.71 -38.01
N GLY A 82 -73.74 16.57 -37.10
CA GLY A 82 -73.96 16.86 -35.68
C GLY A 82 -72.70 17.34 -34.97
N TYR A 83 -72.81 17.63 -33.67
CA TYR A 83 -71.76 18.22 -32.85
C TYR A 83 -71.48 17.41 -31.59
N ILE A 84 -70.21 17.21 -31.26
CA ILE A 84 -69.75 16.46 -30.08
C ILE A 84 -68.84 17.36 -29.24
N ARG A 85 -68.90 17.27 -27.91
CA ARG A 85 -68.01 18.08 -27.05
C ARG A 85 -66.57 17.61 -27.20
N THR A 86 -65.63 18.55 -27.30
CA THR A 86 -64.20 18.23 -27.36
C THR A 86 -63.73 17.45 -26.11
N SER A 87 -64.34 17.73 -24.94
CA SER A 87 -64.09 17.05 -23.68
C SER A 87 -64.56 15.60 -23.63
N ASP A 88 -65.39 15.13 -24.56
CA ASP A 88 -65.96 13.78 -24.57
C ASP A 88 -65.16 12.81 -25.46
N VAL A 89 -64.23 13.37 -26.24
CA VAL A 89 -63.36 12.63 -27.14
C VAL A 89 -61.88 12.85 -26.80
N GLU A 90 -61.05 11.92 -27.24
CA GLU A 90 -59.60 12.06 -27.28
C GLU A 90 -59.16 12.06 -28.74
N THR A 91 -58.42 13.07 -29.17
CA THR A 91 -57.88 13.12 -30.53
C THR A 91 -56.81 12.05 -30.72
N ALA A 92 -56.86 11.36 -31.85
CA ALA A 92 -55.80 10.48 -32.29
C ALA A 92 -54.57 11.29 -32.71
N THR A 93 -53.41 10.63 -32.71
CA THR A 93 -52.14 11.20 -33.14
C THR A 93 -52.26 11.65 -34.59
N LEU A 94 -52.03 12.95 -34.85
CA LEU A 94 -52.18 13.56 -36.18
C LEU A 94 -51.27 12.94 -37.24
N HIS A 95 -50.06 12.57 -36.84
CA HIS A 95 -49.09 11.88 -37.69
C HIS A 95 -48.70 10.53 -37.06
N PRO A 96 -49.51 9.48 -37.28
CA PRO A 96 -49.24 8.15 -36.74
C PRO A 96 -47.89 7.62 -37.22
N VAL A 97 -47.00 7.31 -36.30
CA VAL A 97 -45.70 6.68 -36.59
C VAL A 97 -45.75 5.20 -36.25
N SER A 98 -45.05 4.40 -37.04
CA SER A 98 -44.91 2.96 -36.78
C SER A 98 -43.94 2.74 -35.62
N VAL A 99 -44.40 1.97 -34.64
CA VAL A 99 -43.64 1.54 -33.47
C VAL A 99 -43.63 0.02 -33.44
N LYS A 100 -42.45 -0.56 -33.31
CA LYS A 100 -42.27 -2.00 -33.10
C LYS A 100 -42.29 -2.29 -31.61
N GLY A 101 -42.93 -3.37 -31.16
CA GLY A 101 -42.96 -3.72 -29.75
C GLY A 101 -43.40 -5.15 -29.46
N ILE A 102 -43.26 -5.52 -28.20
CA ILE A 102 -43.50 -6.85 -27.64
C ILE A 102 -44.83 -6.84 -26.90
N LEU A 103 -45.63 -7.90 -27.05
CA LEU A 103 -46.85 -8.09 -26.28
C LEU A 103 -46.57 -8.78 -24.93
N LEU A 104 -47.01 -8.18 -23.83
CA LEU A 104 -46.60 -8.54 -22.47
C LEU A 104 -47.51 -9.56 -21.76
N LYS A 105 -48.76 -9.72 -22.19
CA LYS A 105 -49.73 -10.63 -21.55
C LYS A 105 -49.64 -12.03 -22.15
N SER A 106 -50.04 -13.04 -21.38
CA SER A 106 -50.21 -14.43 -21.85
C SER A 106 -51.07 -14.51 -23.11
N SER A 107 -52.12 -13.68 -23.17
CA SER A 107 -52.97 -13.46 -24.33
C SER A 107 -53.31 -11.96 -24.47
N THR A 108 -52.52 -11.19 -25.23
CA THR A 108 -52.84 -9.79 -25.55
C THR A 108 -53.94 -9.72 -26.61
N LYS A 109 -55.00 -8.95 -26.33
CA LYS A 109 -56.16 -8.81 -27.22
C LYS A 109 -55.96 -7.67 -28.22
N LEU A 110 -56.42 -7.88 -29.45
CA LEU A 110 -56.66 -6.85 -30.45
C LEU A 110 -58.15 -6.49 -30.39
N TYR A 111 -58.46 -5.32 -29.84
CA TYR A 111 -59.82 -4.86 -29.59
C TYR A 111 -60.46 -4.26 -30.84
N SER A 112 -61.77 -4.44 -31.01
CA SER A 112 -62.54 -3.87 -32.12
C SER A 112 -62.72 -2.34 -32.01
N LYS A 113 -62.68 -1.82 -30.79
CA LYS A 113 -62.69 -0.39 -30.46
C LYS A 113 -61.47 -0.05 -29.62
N ALA A 114 -61.15 1.24 -29.48
CA ALA A 114 -60.10 1.70 -28.58
C ALA A 114 -60.56 1.67 -27.10
N SER A 115 -60.99 0.49 -26.66
CA SER A 115 -61.47 0.20 -25.32
C SER A 115 -61.20 -1.27 -24.99
N THR A 116 -60.65 -1.53 -23.80
CA THR A 116 -60.38 -2.89 -23.31
C THR A 116 -61.64 -3.69 -22.99
N SER A 117 -62.80 -3.03 -22.93
CA SER A 117 -64.12 -3.67 -22.78
C SER A 117 -64.77 -4.08 -24.10
N SER A 118 -64.18 -3.71 -25.24
CA SER A 118 -64.76 -4.04 -26.55
C SER A 118 -64.40 -5.46 -26.99
N ALA A 119 -65.13 -5.98 -27.99
CA ALA A 119 -64.92 -7.33 -28.49
C ALA A 119 -63.47 -7.53 -28.97
N ALA A 120 -62.87 -8.66 -28.60
CA ALA A 120 -61.55 -9.03 -29.10
C ALA A 120 -61.68 -9.59 -30.52
N LEU A 121 -61.08 -8.92 -31.50
CA LEU A 121 -61.00 -9.37 -32.88
C LEU A 121 -60.05 -10.58 -33.01
N LYS A 122 -58.91 -10.53 -32.31
CA LYS A 122 -57.87 -11.56 -32.32
C LYS A 122 -57.09 -11.51 -31.01
N SER A 123 -56.44 -12.62 -30.65
CA SER A 123 -55.54 -12.69 -29.50
C SER A 123 -54.16 -13.14 -29.95
N TYR A 124 -53.12 -12.60 -29.30
CA TYR A 124 -51.73 -12.92 -29.56
C TYR A 124 -51.05 -13.43 -28.29
N PRO A 125 -50.20 -14.45 -28.41
CA PRO A 125 -49.47 -14.98 -27.27
C PRO A 125 -48.39 -14.01 -26.79
N GLN A 126 -47.95 -14.17 -25.53
CA GLN A 126 -46.88 -13.37 -24.94
C GLN A 126 -45.58 -13.43 -25.76
N GLY A 127 -44.89 -12.29 -25.83
CA GLY A 127 -43.62 -12.16 -26.52
C GLY A 127 -43.76 -11.97 -28.03
N THR A 128 -44.99 -11.97 -28.57
CA THR A 128 -45.24 -11.65 -29.99
C THR A 128 -44.72 -10.25 -30.29
N VAL A 129 -44.01 -10.11 -31.41
CA VAL A 129 -43.46 -8.83 -31.85
C VAL A 129 -44.29 -8.32 -33.01
N LEU A 130 -44.91 -7.15 -32.83
CA LEU A 130 -45.74 -6.49 -33.83
C LEU A 130 -45.16 -5.11 -34.18
N THR A 131 -45.54 -4.60 -35.35
CA THR A 131 -45.34 -3.18 -35.71
C THR A 131 -46.71 -2.53 -35.81
N TYR A 132 -47.01 -1.62 -34.89
CA TYR A 132 -48.29 -0.93 -34.77
C TYR A 132 -48.12 0.58 -34.92
N LYS A 133 -49.19 1.31 -35.24
CA LYS A 133 -49.16 2.78 -35.38
C LYS A 133 -49.57 3.46 -34.08
N THR A 134 -48.95 4.59 -33.75
CA THR A 134 -49.43 5.46 -32.66
C THR A 134 -50.86 5.90 -32.93
N PHE A 135 -51.70 5.87 -31.90
CA PHE A 135 -53.12 6.23 -32.05
C PHE A 135 -53.56 7.18 -30.95
N THR A 136 -53.85 6.71 -29.74
CA THR A 136 -54.23 7.58 -28.60
C THR A 136 -53.21 7.47 -27.48
N SER A 137 -53.42 8.16 -26.36
CA SER A 137 -52.58 8.00 -25.16
C SER A 137 -52.58 6.55 -24.67
N GLY A 138 -53.75 5.88 -24.68
CA GLY A 138 -53.94 4.52 -24.16
C GLY A 138 -53.85 3.37 -25.17
N PHE A 139 -53.94 3.64 -26.48
CA PHE A 139 -53.97 2.57 -27.50
C PHE A 139 -53.03 2.81 -28.68
N TYR A 140 -52.54 1.72 -29.26
CA TYR A 140 -51.97 1.64 -30.60
C TYR A 140 -53.02 1.11 -31.59
N GLN A 141 -52.89 1.47 -32.86
CA GLN A 141 -53.69 0.93 -33.96
C GLN A 141 -52.88 -0.14 -34.70
N TYR A 142 -53.48 -1.30 -34.96
CA TYR A 142 -52.83 -2.41 -35.66
C TYR A 142 -53.77 -3.04 -36.68
N THR A 143 -53.26 -3.26 -37.89
CA THR A 143 -54.02 -3.86 -39.01
C THR A 143 -53.49 -5.26 -39.29
N THR A 144 -54.40 -6.24 -39.38
CA THR A 144 -54.08 -7.66 -39.61
C THR A 144 -55.14 -8.31 -40.47
N GLN A 145 -54.81 -9.46 -41.06
CA GLN A 145 -55.79 -10.35 -41.66
C GLN A 145 -56.46 -11.24 -40.61
N ILE A 146 -57.78 -11.40 -40.72
CA ILE A 146 -58.59 -12.43 -40.04
C ILE A 146 -59.45 -13.10 -41.10
N GLY A 147 -59.15 -14.36 -41.43
CA GLY A 147 -59.67 -14.99 -42.65
C GLY A 147 -59.19 -14.25 -43.88
N SER A 148 -60.10 -13.93 -44.81
CA SER A 148 -59.85 -13.13 -46.02
C SER A 148 -60.03 -11.61 -45.82
N LYS A 149 -60.36 -11.15 -44.61
CA LYS A 149 -60.68 -9.74 -44.34
C LYS A 149 -59.54 -9.02 -43.64
N THR A 150 -59.16 -7.87 -44.19
CA THR A 150 -58.28 -6.90 -43.54
C THR A 150 -59.05 -6.18 -42.44
N VAL A 151 -58.66 -6.36 -41.19
CA VAL A 151 -59.27 -5.67 -40.04
C VAL A 151 -58.27 -4.75 -39.36
N THR A 152 -58.79 -3.63 -38.88
CA THR A 152 -58.05 -2.69 -38.05
C THR A 152 -58.60 -2.77 -36.63
N GLY A 153 -57.73 -3.02 -35.66
CA GLY A 153 -58.08 -3.03 -34.25
C GLY A 153 -57.09 -2.24 -33.41
N TYR A 154 -57.30 -2.29 -32.09
CA TYR A 154 -56.58 -1.47 -31.12
C TYR A 154 -55.92 -2.32 -30.04
N ILE A 155 -54.68 -2.02 -29.71
CA ILE A 155 -53.89 -2.72 -28.68
C ILE A 155 -53.62 -1.74 -27.54
N ALA A 156 -53.92 -2.15 -26.30
CA ALA A 156 -53.67 -1.31 -25.14
C ALA A 156 -52.16 -1.12 -24.93
N LYS A 157 -51.68 0.13 -24.77
CA LYS A 157 -50.24 0.40 -24.59
C LYS A 157 -49.67 -0.25 -23.34
N SER A 158 -50.49 -0.38 -22.29
CA SER A 158 -50.12 -1.06 -21.03
C SER A 158 -49.78 -2.54 -21.21
N ASP A 159 -50.24 -3.16 -22.30
CA ASP A 159 -49.99 -4.57 -22.62
C ASP A 159 -48.80 -4.74 -23.58
N THR A 160 -48.04 -3.68 -23.81
CA THR A 160 -46.92 -3.67 -24.76
C THR A 160 -45.64 -3.12 -24.15
N GLU A 161 -44.49 -3.62 -24.61
CA GLU A 161 -43.16 -3.06 -24.37
C GLU A 161 -42.58 -2.63 -25.72
N ASN A 162 -42.39 -1.33 -25.92
CA ASN A 162 -41.83 -0.83 -27.18
C ASN A 162 -40.38 -1.29 -27.36
N ALA A 163 -40.05 -1.69 -28.57
CA ALA A 163 -38.67 -1.91 -28.98
C ALA A 163 -37.93 -0.57 -29.09
N SER A 164 -36.63 -0.61 -28.87
CA SER A 164 -35.72 0.50 -29.11
C SER A 164 -35.77 0.90 -30.58
N SER A 165 -35.82 2.20 -30.85
CA SER A 165 -35.83 2.78 -32.19
C SER A 165 -34.55 2.48 -32.99
N SER A 166 -33.43 2.21 -32.30
CA SER A 166 -32.18 1.81 -32.92
C SER A 166 -31.57 0.59 -32.22
N GLN A 167 -31.12 -0.37 -33.02
CA GLN A 167 -30.46 -1.57 -32.53
C GLN A 167 -28.94 -1.41 -32.62
N THR A 168 -28.26 -1.51 -31.49
CA THR A 168 -26.78 -1.53 -31.42
C THR A 168 -26.29 -2.93 -31.09
N ALA A 169 -25.23 -3.36 -31.75
CA ALA A 169 -24.60 -4.64 -31.47
C ALA A 169 -23.81 -4.58 -30.15
N LYS A 170 -23.94 -5.62 -29.34
CA LYS A 170 -23.17 -5.86 -28.12
C LYS A 170 -22.59 -7.26 -28.19
N THR A 171 -21.36 -7.40 -27.72
CA THR A 171 -20.76 -8.71 -27.50
C THR A 171 -20.74 -9.01 -26.01
N GLY A 172 -21.17 -10.21 -25.63
CA GLY A 172 -21.32 -10.61 -24.24
C GLY A 172 -21.12 -12.10 -24.06
N ILE A 173 -21.17 -12.55 -22.80
CA ILE A 173 -21.20 -13.96 -22.42
C ILE A 173 -22.56 -14.32 -21.85
N VAL A 174 -22.98 -15.56 -22.03
CA VAL A 174 -24.19 -16.09 -21.38
C VAL A 174 -23.90 -16.54 -19.93
N LEU A 175 -24.82 -16.26 -19.03
CA LEU A 175 -24.62 -16.41 -17.58
C LEU A 175 -25.21 -17.71 -17.00
N LYS A 176 -26.20 -18.33 -17.65
CA LYS A 176 -26.86 -19.56 -17.20
C LYS A 176 -26.35 -20.77 -17.97
N ASN A 177 -26.50 -21.96 -17.37
CA ASN A 177 -26.21 -23.24 -18.03
C ASN A 177 -27.47 -24.12 -18.07
N PRO A 178 -28.19 -24.21 -19.21
CA PRO A 178 -28.03 -23.41 -20.42
C PRO A 178 -28.74 -22.04 -20.34
N THR A 179 -28.29 -21.08 -21.15
CA THR A 179 -29.08 -19.90 -21.53
C THR A 179 -29.89 -20.22 -22.79
N ILE A 180 -31.16 -19.85 -22.81
CA ILE A 180 -32.10 -20.16 -23.89
C ILE A 180 -32.22 -18.97 -24.85
N LEU A 181 -32.16 -19.25 -26.15
CA LEU A 181 -32.60 -18.34 -27.21
C LEU A 181 -34.07 -18.66 -27.53
N TYR A 182 -34.96 -17.75 -27.19
CA TYR A 182 -36.40 -17.95 -27.29
C TYR A 182 -36.95 -17.58 -28.67
N SER A 183 -38.01 -18.27 -29.11
CA SER A 183 -38.69 -17.99 -30.37
C SER A 183 -39.51 -16.69 -30.35
N ARG A 184 -39.92 -16.25 -29.15
CA ARG A 184 -40.58 -14.98 -28.88
C ARG A 184 -39.89 -14.27 -27.72
N ALA A 185 -40.14 -12.98 -27.53
CA ALA A 185 -39.64 -12.23 -26.38
C ALA A 185 -40.43 -12.56 -25.10
N SER A 186 -40.45 -13.84 -24.74
CA SER A 186 -41.09 -14.41 -23.55
C SER A 186 -40.34 -15.67 -23.15
N THR A 187 -40.05 -15.79 -21.85
CA THR A 187 -39.37 -16.95 -21.26
C THR A 187 -40.23 -18.23 -21.28
N GLY A 188 -41.54 -18.11 -21.53
CA GLY A 188 -42.45 -19.23 -21.74
C GLY A 188 -42.62 -19.63 -23.21
N SER A 189 -41.89 -19.02 -24.14
CA SER A 189 -41.92 -19.43 -25.55
C SER A 189 -40.96 -20.58 -25.85
N SER A 190 -41.17 -21.24 -26.99
CA SER A 190 -40.36 -22.40 -27.36
C SER A 190 -38.88 -22.02 -27.53
N PRO A 191 -37.94 -22.86 -27.06
CA PRO A 191 -36.52 -22.65 -27.27
C PRO A 191 -36.19 -22.86 -28.75
N LEU A 192 -35.49 -21.90 -29.37
CA LEU A 192 -34.89 -22.06 -30.70
C LEU A 192 -33.53 -22.78 -30.61
N LYS A 193 -32.74 -22.45 -29.60
CA LYS A 193 -31.40 -22.99 -29.35
C LYS A 193 -30.98 -22.71 -27.91
N THR A 194 -30.05 -23.51 -27.38
CA THR A 194 -29.46 -23.32 -26.05
C THR A 194 -27.96 -23.07 -26.15
N TYR A 195 -27.42 -22.34 -25.18
CA TYR A 195 -25.99 -22.02 -25.09
C TYR A 195 -25.47 -22.37 -23.71
N ALA A 196 -24.34 -23.07 -23.65
CA ALA A 196 -23.66 -23.37 -22.40
C ALA A 196 -23.12 -22.08 -21.74
N GLN A 197 -23.03 -22.05 -20.41
CA GLN A 197 -22.52 -20.90 -19.68
C GLN A 197 -21.13 -20.46 -20.19
N GLY A 198 -20.93 -19.15 -20.26
CA GLY A 198 -19.72 -18.52 -20.74
C GLY A 198 -19.58 -18.48 -22.26
N THR A 199 -20.53 -19.02 -23.02
CA THR A 199 -20.54 -18.87 -24.49
C THR A 199 -20.60 -17.39 -24.86
N LYS A 200 -19.67 -16.97 -25.72
CA LYS A 200 -19.60 -15.60 -26.24
C LYS A 200 -20.59 -15.43 -27.39
N LEU A 201 -21.46 -14.44 -27.29
CA LEU A 201 -22.48 -14.11 -28.31
C LEU A 201 -22.39 -12.63 -28.69
N THR A 202 -22.69 -12.33 -29.96
CA THR A 202 -22.89 -10.95 -30.43
C THR A 202 -24.37 -10.74 -30.74
N TYR A 203 -25.06 -10.02 -29.87
CA TYR A 203 -26.51 -9.78 -29.90
C TYR A 203 -26.81 -8.28 -30.08
N LYS A 204 -28.05 -7.93 -30.42
CA LYS A 204 -28.47 -6.54 -30.66
C LYS A 204 -29.44 -6.06 -29.59
N THR A 205 -29.35 -4.79 -29.19
CA THR A 205 -30.38 -4.15 -28.34
C THR A 205 -31.75 -4.29 -28.98
N PHE A 206 -32.77 -4.67 -28.21
CA PHE A 206 -34.11 -4.80 -28.74
C PHE A 206 -35.15 -4.07 -27.90
N SER A 207 -35.30 -4.38 -26.61
CA SER A 207 -36.30 -3.74 -25.75
C SER A 207 -35.75 -3.48 -24.35
N ALA A 208 -36.59 -3.13 -23.38
CA ALA A 208 -36.19 -2.96 -21.98
C ALA A 208 -35.63 -4.27 -21.40
N HIS A 209 -36.22 -5.42 -21.71
CA HIS A 209 -35.86 -6.72 -21.11
C HIS A 209 -35.24 -7.73 -22.08
N TRP A 210 -35.20 -7.42 -23.38
CA TRP A 210 -34.77 -8.39 -24.38
C TRP A 210 -33.67 -7.86 -25.30
N TYR A 211 -32.79 -8.77 -25.70
CA TYR A 211 -31.90 -8.64 -26.84
C TYR A 211 -32.40 -9.53 -27.99
N THR A 212 -32.02 -9.19 -29.23
CA THR A 212 -32.19 -10.08 -30.39
C THR A 212 -30.87 -10.75 -30.76
N TYR A 213 -30.92 -12.00 -31.16
CA TYR A 213 -29.75 -12.73 -31.65
C TYR A 213 -30.13 -13.60 -32.85
N THR A 214 -29.33 -13.52 -33.91
CA THR A 214 -29.57 -14.22 -35.17
C THR A 214 -28.60 -15.38 -35.29
N THR A 215 -29.13 -16.59 -35.50
CA THR A 215 -28.33 -17.81 -35.60
C THR A 215 -28.98 -18.81 -36.56
N THR A 216 -28.23 -19.80 -37.02
CA THR A 216 -28.75 -20.89 -37.83
C THR A 216 -29.39 -21.95 -36.94
N VAL A 217 -30.66 -22.27 -37.20
CA VAL A 217 -31.43 -23.32 -36.54
C VAL A 217 -32.01 -24.23 -37.62
N ASN A 218 -31.59 -25.50 -37.64
CA ASN A 218 -31.98 -26.50 -38.66
C ASN A 218 -31.76 -26.00 -40.10
N GLY A 219 -30.57 -25.47 -40.38
CA GLY A 219 -30.19 -24.96 -41.71
C GLY A 219 -30.82 -23.61 -42.11
N LYS A 220 -31.70 -23.02 -41.30
CA LYS A 220 -32.36 -21.74 -41.58
C LYS A 220 -31.93 -20.66 -40.61
N THR A 221 -31.65 -19.46 -41.12
CA THR A 221 -31.37 -18.28 -40.30
C THR A 221 -32.64 -17.87 -39.56
N ARG A 222 -32.56 -17.81 -38.23
CA ARG A 222 -33.66 -17.37 -37.36
C ARG A 222 -33.19 -16.30 -36.40
N THR A 223 -34.03 -15.30 -36.18
CA THR A 223 -33.85 -14.30 -35.10
C THR A 223 -34.64 -14.76 -33.88
N GLY A 224 -33.94 -14.96 -32.77
CA GLY A 224 -34.54 -15.23 -31.47
C GLY A 224 -34.29 -14.11 -30.47
N TYR A 225 -34.79 -14.31 -29.26
CA TYR A 225 -34.76 -13.33 -28.18
C TYR A 225 -34.03 -13.89 -26.95
N ILE A 226 -33.13 -13.10 -26.38
CA ILE A 226 -32.36 -13.45 -25.18
C ILE A 226 -32.75 -12.49 -24.06
N TYR A 227 -33.07 -13.02 -22.88
CA TYR A 227 -33.39 -12.21 -21.71
C TYR A 227 -32.14 -11.47 -21.22
N LYS A 228 -32.24 -10.16 -20.96
CA LYS A 228 -31.06 -9.34 -20.65
C LYS A 228 -30.26 -9.82 -19.44
N ASN A 229 -30.93 -10.35 -18.42
CA ASN A 229 -30.27 -10.83 -17.20
C ASN A 229 -29.54 -12.17 -17.38
N ASP A 230 -29.68 -12.81 -18.55
CA ASP A 230 -29.02 -14.08 -18.85
C ASP A 230 -27.73 -13.88 -19.64
N VAL A 231 -27.35 -12.62 -19.89
CA VAL A 231 -26.11 -12.23 -20.57
C VAL A 231 -25.42 -11.07 -19.87
N GLU A 232 -24.10 -11.04 -19.97
CA GLU A 232 -23.25 -9.94 -19.51
C GLU A 232 -22.41 -9.44 -20.67
N ALA A 233 -22.38 -8.12 -20.90
CA ALA A 233 -21.51 -7.55 -21.92
C ALA A 233 -20.03 -7.66 -21.52
N ILE A 234 -19.16 -8.00 -22.47
CA ILE A 234 -17.71 -7.95 -22.24
C ILE A 234 -17.21 -6.50 -22.28
N THR A 235 -16.08 -6.22 -21.63
CA THR A 235 -15.46 -4.91 -21.70
C THR A 235 -15.04 -4.57 -23.14
N SER A 236 -15.39 -3.37 -23.60
CA SER A 236 -14.98 -2.85 -24.92
C SER A 236 -13.51 -2.43 -24.97
N SER A 237 -12.92 -2.14 -23.81
CA SER A 237 -11.56 -1.59 -23.68
C SER A 237 -10.77 -2.41 -22.65
N PRO A 238 -10.34 -3.63 -23.00
CA PRO A 238 -9.63 -4.51 -22.08
C PRO A 238 -8.28 -3.92 -21.67
N VAL A 239 -8.03 -3.87 -20.36
CA VAL A 239 -6.78 -3.37 -19.76
C VAL A 239 -5.90 -4.56 -19.40
N THR A 240 -4.65 -4.54 -19.86
CA THR A 240 -3.63 -5.51 -19.47
C THR A 240 -3.15 -5.25 -18.04
N LYS A 241 -3.09 -6.30 -17.23
CA LYS A 241 -2.60 -6.30 -15.85
C LYS A 241 -1.57 -7.41 -15.66
N ARG A 242 -0.77 -7.28 -14.62
CA ARG A 242 0.15 -8.30 -14.11
C ARG A 242 -0.20 -8.58 -12.65
N GLY A 243 -0.10 -9.83 -12.21
CA GLY A 243 -0.51 -10.22 -10.86
C GLY A 243 -0.20 -11.69 -10.57
N ILE A 244 -0.61 -12.17 -9.41
CA ILE A 244 -0.36 -13.54 -8.95
C ILE A 244 -1.65 -14.34 -8.81
N SER A 245 -1.55 -15.66 -9.01
CA SER A 245 -2.59 -16.62 -8.66
C SER A 245 -2.65 -16.84 -7.13
N LEU A 246 -3.86 -16.88 -6.58
CA LEU A 246 -4.10 -17.04 -5.14
C LEU A 246 -4.34 -18.49 -4.69
N PRO A 247 -5.09 -19.34 -5.43
CA PRO A 247 -5.29 -20.73 -5.05
C PRO A 247 -4.01 -21.57 -5.15
N SER A 248 -3.90 -22.64 -4.35
CA SER A 248 -2.81 -23.63 -4.43
C SER A 248 -2.65 -24.24 -5.83
N SER A 249 -3.77 -24.46 -6.52
CA SER A 249 -3.87 -24.89 -7.91
C SER A 249 -4.99 -24.12 -8.60
N MET A 250 -4.66 -23.02 -9.28
CA MET A 250 -5.61 -22.15 -9.98
C MET A 250 -5.93 -22.70 -11.38
N PRO A 251 -7.20 -23.09 -11.65
CA PRO A 251 -7.61 -23.57 -12.97
C PRO A 251 -7.76 -22.41 -13.97
N VAL A 252 -7.36 -22.67 -15.22
CA VAL A 252 -7.64 -21.82 -16.38
C VAL A 252 -8.63 -22.53 -17.27
N TYR A 253 -9.75 -21.88 -17.56
CA TYR A 253 -10.89 -22.49 -18.24
C TYR A 253 -10.93 -22.16 -19.74
N THR A 254 -11.55 -23.03 -20.53
CA THR A 254 -11.84 -22.83 -21.96
C THR A 254 -12.90 -21.75 -22.22
N ARG A 255 -13.80 -21.53 -21.26
CA ARG A 255 -14.83 -20.47 -21.26
C ARG A 255 -14.87 -19.80 -19.89
N PRO A 256 -15.47 -18.60 -19.77
CA PRO A 256 -15.72 -17.94 -18.48
C PRO A 256 -16.85 -18.65 -17.72
N SER A 257 -16.59 -19.90 -17.33
CA SER A 257 -17.49 -20.80 -16.61
C SER A 257 -16.66 -21.89 -15.94
N THR A 258 -16.91 -22.14 -14.65
CA THR A 258 -16.20 -23.17 -13.88
C THR A 258 -16.58 -24.60 -14.24
N VAL A 259 -17.67 -24.79 -14.98
CA VAL A 259 -18.08 -26.11 -15.50
C VAL A 259 -17.53 -26.38 -16.90
N SER A 260 -16.78 -25.43 -17.48
CA SER A 260 -16.10 -25.65 -18.75
C SER A 260 -14.78 -26.40 -18.56
N THR A 261 -14.26 -26.99 -19.64
CA THR A 261 -13.01 -27.74 -19.61
C THR A 261 -11.87 -26.87 -19.11
N VAL A 262 -11.03 -27.42 -18.23
CA VAL A 262 -9.81 -26.79 -17.75
C VAL A 262 -8.68 -27.03 -18.75
N LEU A 263 -8.03 -25.94 -19.17
CA LEU A 263 -6.90 -25.93 -20.09
C LEU A 263 -5.57 -26.20 -19.38
N LYS A 264 -5.40 -25.62 -18.18
CA LYS A 264 -4.13 -25.64 -17.43
C LYS A 264 -4.37 -25.24 -15.98
N HIS A 265 -3.49 -25.69 -15.09
CA HIS A 265 -3.40 -25.20 -13.71
C HIS A 265 -2.13 -24.36 -13.50
N TYR A 266 -2.24 -23.33 -12.66
CA TYR A 266 -1.10 -22.56 -12.16
C TYR A 266 -1.03 -22.69 -10.64
N ALA A 267 0.14 -23.00 -10.11
CA ALA A 267 0.35 -23.04 -8.67
C ALA A 267 0.19 -21.66 -8.02
N GLN A 268 -0.04 -21.59 -6.71
CA GLN A 268 -0.10 -20.32 -5.98
C GLN A 268 1.14 -19.45 -6.18
N GLY A 269 0.94 -18.15 -6.26
CA GLY A 269 2.00 -17.17 -6.41
C GLY A 269 2.57 -17.10 -7.83
N SER A 270 2.01 -17.84 -8.79
CA SER A 270 2.44 -17.79 -10.19
C SER A 270 2.15 -16.40 -10.75
N LEU A 271 3.19 -15.78 -11.29
CA LEU A 271 3.10 -14.47 -11.90
C LEU A 271 2.53 -14.56 -13.32
N LEU A 272 1.42 -13.88 -13.56
CA LEU A 272 0.66 -13.96 -14.81
C LEU A 272 0.35 -12.56 -15.37
N THR A 273 0.31 -12.48 -16.70
CA THR A 273 -0.21 -11.33 -17.44
C THR A 273 -1.60 -11.66 -17.97
N TYR A 274 -2.59 -10.81 -17.69
CA TYR A 274 -3.99 -11.05 -18.00
C TYR A 274 -4.70 -9.74 -18.38
N LYS A 275 -5.90 -9.83 -18.97
CA LYS A 275 -6.71 -8.68 -19.39
C LYS A 275 -8.08 -8.68 -18.73
N THR A 276 -8.61 -7.48 -18.44
CA THR A 276 -10.02 -7.32 -18.04
C THR A 276 -10.95 -7.91 -19.11
N PHE A 277 -12.01 -8.59 -18.68
CA PHE A 277 -12.93 -9.24 -19.61
C PHE A 277 -14.40 -9.02 -19.23
N THR A 278 -14.84 -9.50 -18.08
CA THR A 278 -16.16 -9.16 -17.50
C THR A 278 -16.05 -8.78 -16.03
N SER A 279 -17.17 -8.57 -15.33
CA SER A 279 -17.16 -8.27 -13.89
C SER A 279 -16.51 -9.39 -13.06
N GLY A 280 -16.73 -10.65 -13.44
CA GLY A 280 -16.26 -11.84 -12.73
C GLY A 280 -15.03 -12.54 -13.32
N TRP A 281 -14.60 -12.17 -14.54
CA TRP A 281 -13.60 -12.95 -15.28
C TRP A 281 -12.49 -12.09 -15.89
N TYR A 282 -11.29 -12.66 -15.92
CA TYR A 282 -10.14 -12.20 -16.71
C TYR A 282 -9.86 -13.15 -17.86
N THR A 283 -9.12 -12.67 -18.85
CA THR A 283 -8.54 -13.50 -19.93
C THR A 283 -7.02 -13.50 -19.85
N LEU A 284 -6.39 -14.60 -20.24
CA LEU A 284 -4.94 -14.71 -20.36
C LEU A 284 -4.57 -15.66 -21.50
N ASN A 285 -3.36 -15.50 -22.05
CA ASN A 285 -2.84 -16.43 -23.05
C ASN A 285 -2.10 -17.57 -22.33
N VAL A 286 -2.47 -18.82 -22.64
CA VAL A 286 -1.83 -20.02 -22.10
C VAL A 286 -1.36 -20.92 -23.24
N LYS A 287 -0.20 -21.57 -23.07
CA LYS A 287 0.28 -22.59 -24.01
C LYS A 287 -0.29 -23.96 -23.63
N VAL A 288 -0.99 -24.59 -24.56
CA VAL A 288 -1.55 -25.96 -24.45
C VAL A 288 -1.10 -26.72 -25.68
N ASN A 289 -0.39 -27.84 -25.49
CA ASN A 289 0.19 -28.65 -26.58
C ASN A 289 0.97 -27.81 -27.61
N GLY A 290 1.82 -26.89 -27.14
CA GLY A 290 2.63 -25.99 -27.98
C GLY A 290 1.87 -24.81 -28.62
N LYS A 291 0.52 -24.81 -28.61
CA LYS A 291 -0.30 -23.73 -29.18
C LYS A 291 -0.73 -22.74 -28.12
N THR A 292 -0.68 -21.45 -28.44
CA THR A 292 -1.20 -20.39 -27.57
C THR A 292 -2.72 -20.28 -27.75
N VAL A 293 -3.46 -20.43 -26.66
CA VAL A 293 -4.92 -20.29 -26.61
C VAL A 293 -5.33 -19.28 -25.55
N THR A 294 -6.48 -18.63 -25.75
CA THR A 294 -7.08 -17.74 -24.75
C THR A 294 -7.78 -18.58 -23.68
N GLY A 295 -7.35 -18.42 -22.43
CA GLY A 295 -8.00 -18.99 -21.26
C GLY A 295 -8.70 -17.95 -20.41
N TYR A 296 -9.56 -18.42 -19.50
CA TYR A 296 -10.36 -17.60 -18.60
C TYR A 296 -10.10 -17.98 -17.13
N VAL A 297 -9.98 -16.98 -16.27
CA VAL A 297 -9.80 -17.18 -14.80
C VAL A 297 -10.76 -16.28 -14.03
N LYS A 298 -11.19 -16.71 -12.85
CA LYS A 298 -12.02 -15.87 -12.00
C LYS A 298 -11.20 -14.69 -11.50
N LYS A 299 -11.87 -13.54 -11.40
CA LYS A 299 -11.26 -12.31 -10.87
C LYS A 299 -10.76 -12.48 -9.43
N ASN A 300 -11.51 -13.20 -8.59
CA ASN A 300 -11.16 -13.41 -7.18
C ASN A 300 -10.01 -14.41 -6.96
N ASP A 301 -9.60 -15.14 -7.99
CA ASP A 301 -8.46 -16.07 -7.91
C ASP A 301 -7.13 -15.35 -8.20
N MET A 302 -7.18 -14.05 -8.49
CA MET A 302 -6.04 -13.23 -8.91
C MET A 302 -5.85 -12.03 -7.98
N GLU A 303 -4.61 -11.76 -7.61
CA GLU A 303 -4.21 -10.51 -6.96
C GLU A 303 -3.34 -9.68 -7.92
N ALA A 304 -3.71 -8.42 -8.15
CA ALA A 304 -2.94 -7.53 -9.02
C ALA A 304 -1.62 -7.12 -8.35
N ALA A 305 -0.56 -7.07 -9.15
CA ALA A 305 0.71 -6.47 -8.76
C ALA A 305 0.61 -4.94 -8.74
N ALA A 306 1.46 -4.30 -7.95
CA ALA A 306 1.63 -2.86 -7.90
C ALA A 306 1.97 -2.33 -9.32
N ALA A 307 1.21 -1.33 -9.77
CA ALA A 307 1.41 -0.72 -11.09
C ALA A 307 2.74 0.04 -11.19
N SER A 308 3.15 0.68 -10.08
CA SER A 308 4.41 1.41 -9.95
C SER A 308 5.15 0.93 -8.69
N PRO A 309 5.98 -0.13 -8.80
CA PRO A 309 6.79 -0.63 -7.69
C PRO A 309 7.71 0.45 -7.13
N LYS A 310 7.77 0.59 -5.80
CA LYS A 310 8.70 1.47 -5.09
C LYS A 310 9.80 0.64 -4.45
N THR A 311 11.05 1.04 -4.65
CA THR A 311 12.22 0.46 -3.97
C THR A 311 12.22 0.86 -2.51
N ILE A 312 12.53 -0.10 -1.64
CA ILE A 312 12.66 0.04 -0.20
C ILE A 312 13.99 -0.60 0.19
N GLU A 313 14.74 0.11 1.02
CA GLU A 313 15.92 -0.40 1.70
C GLU A 313 15.52 -0.71 3.13
N GLY A 314 15.61 -1.97 3.52
CA GLY A 314 15.28 -2.43 4.86
C GLY A 314 16.13 -3.63 5.21
N SER A 315 15.70 -4.38 6.22
CA SER A 315 16.47 -5.52 6.72
C SER A 315 15.56 -6.70 7.04
N ALA A 316 16.13 -7.90 6.99
CA ALA A 316 15.49 -9.11 7.49
C ALA A 316 15.12 -8.95 8.98
N VAL A 317 13.91 -9.35 9.37
CA VAL A 317 13.47 -9.34 10.78
C VAL A 317 13.20 -10.73 11.34
N LYS A 318 13.48 -11.78 10.55
CA LYS A 318 13.42 -13.17 10.97
C LYS A 318 14.71 -13.89 10.61
N SER A 319 14.99 -14.97 11.33
CA SER A 319 16.13 -15.84 11.05
C SER A 319 15.63 -17.28 10.82
N PRO A 320 15.66 -17.83 9.59
CA PRO A 320 15.99 -17.15 8.34
C PRO A 320 14.80 -16.37 7.75
N THR A 321 15.07 -15.21 7.17
CA THR A 321 14.18 -14.56 6.20
C THR A 321 14.40 -15.19 4.82
N LYS A 322 13.34 -15.71 4.20
CA LYS A 322 13.41 -16.50 2.96
C LYS A 322 12.94 -15.69 1.75
N VAL A 323 13.65 -15.86 0.64
CA VAL A 323 13.25 -15.39 -0.69
C VAL A 323 12.80 -16.59 -1.51
N TYR A 324 11.57 -16.54 -2.01
CA TYR A 324 10.89 -17.64 -2.71
C TYR A 324 10.87 -17.42 -4.22
N GLU A 325 10.76 -18.49 -5.00
CA GLU A 325 10.66 -18.44 -6.48
C GLU A 325 9.32 -17.85 -6.95
N ARG A 326 8.25 -18.07 -6.18
CA ARG A 326 6.92 -17.50 -6.39
C ARG A 326 6.47 -16.76 -5.15
N ALA A 327 5.46 -15.89 -5.29
CA ALA A 327 4.82 -15.20 -4.17
C ALA A 327 3.94 -16.16 -3.33
N SER A 328 4.55 -17.21 -2.80
CA SER A 328 3.95 -18.24 -1.97
C SER A 328 5.04 -18.88 -1.12
N THR A 329 4.76 -19.09 0.17
CA THR A 329 5.64 -19.79 1.10
C THR A 329 5.74 -21.29 0.81
N ALA A 330 4.83 -21.85 0.00
CA ALA A 330 4.89 -23.22 -0.50
C ALA A 330 5.79 -23.37 -1.75
N SER A 331 6.37 -22.27 -2.26
CA SER A 331 7.34 -22.33 -3.34
C SER A 331 8.72 -22.73 -2.84
N SER A 332 9.55 -23.23 -3.75
CA SER A 332 11.01 -23.32 -3.61
C SER A 332 11.63 -22.03 -3.05
N VAL A 333 12.57 -22.20 -2.12
CA VAL A 333 13.38 -21.11 -1.56
C VAL A 333 14.59 -20.90 -2.45
N LEU A 334 14.76 -19.68 -2.97
CA LEU A 334 15.91 -19.28 -3.78
C LEU A 334 17.11 -18.87 -2.93
N LYS A 335 16.86 -18.18 -1.80
CA LYS A 335 17.89 -17.69 -0.89
C LYS A 335 17.32 -17.49 0.52
N SER A 336 18.18 -17.61 1.52
CA SER A 336 17.89 -17.32 2.92
C SER A 336 18.89 -16.31 3.48
N TYR A 337 18.41 -15.45 4.37
CA TYR A 337 19.21 -14.42 5.03
C TYR A 337 19.00 -14.49 6.55
N TYR A 338 20.06 -14.23 7.31
CA TYR A 338 19.98 -14.09 8.76
C TYR A 338 19.25 -12.79 9.13
N ILE A 339 18.71 -12.72 10.34
CA ILE A 339 18.08 -11.52 10.87
C ILE A 339 19.03 -10.31 10.77
N TYR A 340 18.47 -9.12 10.55
CA TYR A 340 19.15 -7.85 10.31
C TYR A 340 20.02 -7.77 9.06
N THR A 341 20.08 -8.83 8.24
CA THR A 341 20.73 -8.71 6.93
C THR A 341 20.04 -7.59 6.13
N PRO A 342 20.78 -6.58 5.64
CA PRO A 342 20.22 -5.52 4.80
C PRO A 342 19.77 -6.09 3.46
N LEU A 343 18.58 -5.68 3.02
CA LEU A 343 17.93 -6.16 1.80
C LEU A 343 17.30 -4.98 1.05
N THR A 344 17.42 -5.02 -0.27
CA THR A 344 16.71 -4.11 -1.17
C THR A 344 15.55 -4.86 -1.81
N TYR A 345 14.34 -4.32 -1.71
CA TYR A 345 13.12 -4.94 -2.24
C TYR A 345 12.13 -3.91 -2.77
N GLN A 346 11.19 -4.35 -3.60
CA GLN A 346 10.21 -3.49 -4.26
C GLN A 346 8.77 -3.89 -3.92
N THR A 347 7.89 -2.90 -3.76
CA THR A 347 6.44 -3.13 -3.56
C THR A 347 5.87 -4.00 -4.68
N PHE A 348 5.14 -5.06 -4.32
CA PHE A 348 4.61 -6.01 -5.30
C PHE A 348 3.13 -6.33 -5.08
N THR A 349 2.75 -7.08 -4.04
CA THR A 349 1.32 -7.27 -3.70
C THR A 349 1.03 -6.85 -2.27
N SER A 350 -0.17 -7.14 -1.75
CA SER A 350 -0.52 -6.81 -0.36
C SER A 350 0.43 -7.48 0.64
N LYS A 351 0.82 -8.75 0.39
CA LYS A 351 1.62 -9.58 1.30
C LYS A 351 3.07 -9.82 0.86
N TRP A 352 3.42 -9.44 -0.37
CA TRP A 352 4.72 -9.75 -0.95
C TRP A 352 5.45 -8.50 -1.45
N TYR A 353 6.75 -8.49 -1.26
CA TYR A 353 7.70 -7.69 -2.03
C TYR A 353 8.39 -8.57 -3.09
N THR A 354 9.02 -7.92 -4.06
CA THR A 354 9.99 -8.57 -4.96
C THR A 354 11.41 -8.13 -4.61
N THR A 355 12.39 -9.00 -4.81
CA THR A 355 13.81 -8.68 -4.61
C THR A 355 14.65 -9.40 -5.65
N THR A 356 15.86 -8.92 -5.92
CA THR A 356 16.80 -9.58 -6.84
C THR A 356 17.86 -10.30 -6.04
N VAL A 357 17.99 -11.61 -6.25
CA VAL A 357 18.99 -12.47 -5.58
C VAL A 357 19.87 -13.15 -6.62
N MET A 358 21.10 -13.50 -6.25
CA MET A 358 21.99 -14.30 -7.08
C MET A 358 21.75 -15.78 -6.80
N VAL A 359 21.37 -16.54 -7.82
CA VAL A 359 21.20 -18.00 -7.78
C VAL A 359 22.09 -18.59 -8.85
N ASN A 360 23.07 -19.42 -8.46
CA ASN A 360 24.06 -20.02 -9.37
C ASN A 360 24.73 -18.99 -10.32
N GLY A 361 25.14 -17.84 -9.78
CA GLY A 361 25.77 -16.77 -10.56
C GLY A 361 24.82 -15.92 -11.41
N LYS A 362 23.51 -16.20 -11.43
CA LYS A 362 22.51 -15.46 -12.22
C LYS A 362 21.59 -14.61 -11.33
N LYS A 363 21.39 -13.35 -11.73
CA LYS A 363 20.37 -12.47 -11.13
C LYS A 363 18.98 -13.04 -11.38
N THR A 364 18.26 -13.34 -10.30
CA THR A 364 16.93 -13.93 -10.31
C THR A 364 15.99 -13.08 -9.45
N THR A 365 14.83 -12.73 -9.99
CA THR A 365 13.78 -12.08 -9.19
C THR A 365 13.12 -13.12 -8.29
N GLY A 366 13.12 -12.87 -6.99
CA GLY A 366 12.40 -13.66 -6.00
C GLY A 366 11.39 -12.82 -5.23
N TYR A 367 10.64 -13.49 -4.37
CA TYR A 367 9.53 -12.92 -3.60
C TYR A 367 9.78 -13.09 -2.11
N ILE A 368 9.61 -12.01 -1.35
CA ILE A 368 9.85 -11.97 0.09
C ILE A 368 8.59 -11.51 0.81
N SER A 369 8.25 -12.18 1.90
CA SER A 369 7.07 -11.82 2.68
C SER A 369 7.27 -10.44 3.32
N LYS A 370 6.24 -9.58 3.28
CA LYS A 370 6.32 -8.27 3.95
C LYS A 370 6.53 -8.38 5.46
N SER A 371 6.06 -9.46 6.08
CA SER A 371 6.23 -9.69 7.52
C SER A 371 7.62 -10.21 7.91
N ASP A 372 8.50 -10.45 6.94
CA ASP A 372 9.86 -10.97 7.17
C ASP A 372 10.93 -9.88 6.96
N VAL A 373 10.53 -8.66 6.59
CA VAL A 373 11.40 -7.50 6.43
C VAL A 373 10.78 -6.23 7.00
N ALA A 374 11.60 -5.30 7.46
CA ALA A 374 11.15 -3.97 7.86
C ALA A 374 12.26 -2.92 7.67
N VAL A 375 11.87 -1.65 7.71
CA VAL A 375 12.82 -0.53 7.77
C VAL A 375 13.10 -0.26 9.26
N GLY A 376 14.38 -0.17 9.62
CA GLY A 376 14.81 0.11 10.99
C GLY A 376 14.57 1.56 11.43
N PRO A 377 15.09 1.96 12.60
CA PRO A 377 15.95 1.18 13.50
C PRO A 377 15.25 0.02 14.21
N PHE A 378 16.04 -0.98 14.62
CA PHE A 378 15.59 -2.15 15.37
C PHE A 378 16.03 -2.05 16.83
N TYR A 379 15.19 -2.55 17.74
CA TYR A 379 15.43 -2.49 19.18
C TYR A 379 15.31 -3.89 19.79
N LYS A 380 16.37 -4.32 20.46
CA LYS A 380 16.40 -5.44 21.40
C LYS A 380 16.43 -4.90 22.82
N TYR A 381 15.99 -5.71 23.77
CA TYR A 381 15.99 -5.37 25.18
C TYR A 381 16.63 -6.50 25.96
N THR A 382 17.70 -6.19 26.69
CA THR A 382 18.40 -7.15 27.55
C THR A 382 18.08 -6.83 29.00
N HIS A 383 17.43 -7.78 29.67
CA HIS A 383 16.97 -7.64 31.04
C HIS A 383 18.02 -8.13 32.04
N TYR A 384 18.26 -7.36 33.10
CA TYR A 384 19.14 -7.70 34.20
C TYR A 384 18.34 -7.82 35.50
N GLY A 385 18.76 -8.74 36.37
CA GLY A 385 18.18 -8.96 37.70
C GLY A 385 18.45 -7.84 38.71
N LEU A 386 19.31 -6.88 38.37
CA LEU A 386 19.62 -5.72 39.22
C LEU A 386 18.64 -4.57 39.02
N THR A 387 18.43 -3.79 40.08
CA THR A 387 17.94 -2.41 40.01
C THR A 387 19.08 -1.43 39.67
N VAL A 388 18.75 -0.24 39.17
CA VAL A 388 19.78 0.79 38.90
C VAL A 388 20.58 1.16 40.16
N PRO A 389 19.98 1.37 41.35
CA PRO A 389 20.73 1.65 42.58
C PRO A 389 21.71 0.53 42.97
N GLU A 390 21.34 -0.74 42.80
CA GLU A 390 22.26 -1.86 43.07
C GLU A 390 23.44 -1.85 42.10
N MET A 391 23.18 -1.61 40.81
CA MET A 391 24.25 -1.46 39.83
C MET A 391 25.19 -0.30 40.20
N VAL A 392 24.65 0.86 40.59
CA VAL A 392 25.47 1.98 41.07
C VAL A 392 26.31 1.61 42.29
N ALA A 393 25.74 0.89 43.25
CA ALA A 393 26.46 0.46 44.46
C ALA A 393 27.61 -0.51 44.14
N ILE A 394 27.43 -1.40 43.15
CA ILE A 394 28.49 -2.26 42.64
C ILE A 394 29.59 -1.42 41.97
N GLN A 395 29.20 -0.51 41.08
CA GLN A 395 30.13 0.32 40.31
C GLN A 395 30.91 1.31 41.19
N ALA A 396 30.32 1.81 42.26
CA ALA A 396 31.00 2.73 43.18
C ALA A 396 32.22 2.10 43.88
N LYS A 397 32.30 0.76 43.93
CA LYS A 397 33.41 0.02 44.57
C LYS A 397 34.67 -0.10 43.69
N THR A 398 34.63 0.33 42.42
CA THR A 398 35.74 0.14 41.46
C THR A 398 36.68 1.34 41.30
N ASN A 399 36.58 2.34 42.16
CA ASN A 399 37.25 3.64 42.00
C ASN A 399 36.97 4.31 40.63
N PRO A 400 35.69 4.41 40.20
CA PRO A 400 35.34 4.99 38.91
C PRO A 400 35.80 6.45 38.82
N GLN A 401 36.28 6.86 37.65
CA GLN A 401 36.82 8.19 37.41
C GLN A 401 35.84 9.07 36.63
N THR A 402 35.95 10.39 36.77
CA THR A 402 35.18 11.38 36.03
C THR A 402 35.96 12.68 35.84
N ASP A 403 35.72 13.36 34.73
CA ASP A 403 36.27 14.68 34.39
C ASP A 403 35.25 15.82 34.61
N LEU A 404 34.04 15.53 35.10
CA LEU A 404 32.99 16.53 35.40
C LEU A 404 33.49 17.68 36.27
N TYR A 405 34.53 17.43 37.07
CA TYR A 405 35.08 18.37 38.03
C TYR A 405 36.41 19.00 37.61
N ALA A 406 36.86 18.79 36.37
CA ALA A 406 38.21 19.16 35.92
C ALA A 406 38.57 20.64 36.17
N PHE A 407 37.59 21.54 36.03
CA PHE A 407 37.77 22.99 36.23
C PHE A 407 37.53 23.48 37.66
N HIS A 408 37.05 22.61 38.56
CA HIS A 408 36.79 22.95 39.95
C HIS A 408 38.05 22.80 40.78
N ASN A 409 38.35 23.75 41.66
CA ASN A 409 39.40 23.56 42.67
C ASN A 409 38.97 22.49 43.69
N ALA A 410 39.92 21.91 44.41
CA ALA A 410 39.69 20.92 45.46
C ALA A 410 40.36 21.34 46.77
N TYR A 411 40.23 20.52 47.82
CA TYR A 411 40.75 20.86 49.15
C TYR A 411 41.65 19.76 49.72
N VAL A 412 42.72 20.14 50.40
CA VAL A 412 43.61 19.21 51.11
C VAL A 412 43.90 19.76 52.51
N LEU A 413 44.06 18.88 53.50
CA LEU A 413 44.38 19.29 54.87
C LEU A 413 45.69 20.05 54.91
N LYS A 414 45.71 21.21 55.60
CA LYS A 414 46.94 21.99 55.78
C LYS A 414 48.03 21.18 56.48
N SER A 415 47.67 20.36 57.47
CA SER A 415 48.60 19.49 58.19
C SER A 415 49.28 18.44 57.32
N ALA A 416 48.71 18.12 56.15
CA ALA A 416 49.27 17.15 55.21
C ALA A 416 50.18 17.78 54.14
N VAL A 417 50.34 19.12 54.14
CA VAL A 417 51.11 19.85 53.12
C VAL A 417 52.12 20.78 53.79
N LYS A 418 53.40 20.60 53.48
CA LYS A 418 54.46 21.54 53.84
C LYS A 418 54.62 22.55 52.72
N LEU A 419 54.50 23.84 53.04
CA LEU A 419 54.76 24.91 52.07
C LEU A 419 56.23 24.90 51.63
N LYS A 420 56.47 25.19 50.35
CA LYS A 420 57.83 25.45 49.86
C LYS A 420 58.34 26.75 50.49
N LYS A 421 59.59 26.77 50.97
CA LYS A 421 60.21 27.96 51.59
C LYS A 421 60.04 29.19 50.69
N GLY A 422 59.47 30.26 51.24
CA GLY A 422 59.22 31.52 50.53
C GLY A 422 58.00 31.52 49.59
N SER A 423 57.17 30.48 49.56
CA SER A 423 55.98 30.42 48.69
C SER A 423 54.69 30.23 49.48
N THR A 424 53.65 30.97 49.10
CA THR A 424 52.26 30.80 49.59
C THR A 424 51.39 29.97 48.66
N THR A 425 51.86 29.71 47.44
CA THR A 425 51.10 29.07 46.36
C THR A 425 51.63 27.69 45.98
N LYS A 426 52.77 27.26 46.53
CA LYS A 426 53.38 25.95 46.24
C LYS A 426 53.68 25.20 47.53
N GLY A 427 53.26 23.94 47.59
CA GLY A 427 53.50 23.03 48.71
C GLY A 427 53.85 21.62 48.25
N THR A 428 54.17 20.77 49.21
CA THR A 428 54.52 19.37 49.00
C THR A 428 53.82 18.52 50.05
N VAL A 429 53.23 17.41 49.62
CA VAL A 429 52.51 16.50 50.51
C VAL A 429 53.50 15.78 51.45
N THR A 430 53.28 15.87 52.75
CA THR A 430 54.13 15.24 53.77
C THR A 430 53.61 13.87 54.23
N ALA A 431 52.30 13.67 54.17
CA ALA A 431 51.62 12.43 54.54
C ALA A 431 51.88 11.33 53.50
N ALA A 432 51.82 10.06 53.93
CA ALA A 432 51.94 8.91 53.02
C ALA A 432 50.85 8.94 51.92
N SER A 433 49.63 9.34 52.28
CA SER A 433 48.51 9.57 51.37
C SER A 433 47.63 10.69 51.93
N ALA A 434 47.52 11.80 51.19
CA ALA A 434 46.67 12.94 51.55
C ALA A 434 45.37 12.92 50.74
N LYS A 435 44.22 12.90 51.43
CA LYS A 435 42.90 12.96 50.79
C LYS A 435 42.67 14.33 50.16
N VAL A 436 42.19 14.32 48.92
CA VAL A 436 41.74 15.51 48.20
C VAL A 436 40.22 15.52 48.22
N LEU A 437 39.64 16.56 48.82
CA LEU A 437 38.23 16.68 49.15
C LEU A 437 37.51 17.66 48.22
N GLU A 438 36.22 17.44 48.02
CA GLU A 438 35.34 18.35 47.29
C GLU A 438 35.08 19.66 48.05
N GLN A 439 34.81 19.56 49.35
CA GLN A 439 34.50 20.68 50.23
C GLN A 439 35.50 20.71 51.40
N PRO A 440 35.79 21.88 51.99
CA PRO A 440 36.74 22.01 53.09
C PRO A 440 36.12 21.58 54.44
N LYS A 441 35.61 20.36 54.52
CA LYS A 441 35.02 19.77 55.73
C LYS A 441 35.34 18.28 55.84
N SER A 442 35.41 17.78 57.07
CA SER A 442 35.54 16.35 57.33
C SER A 442 34.34 15.58 56.75
N GLY A 443 34.57 14.38 56.25
CA GLY A 443 33.53 13.55 55.61
C GLY A 443 33.06 14.03 54.24
N SER A 444 33.67 15.07 53.66
CA SER A 444 33.39 15.47 52.26
C SER A 444 33.84 14.38 51.27
N TRP A 445 33.23 14.39 50.08
CA TRP A 445 33.58 13.47 49.00
C TRP A 445 35.07 13.56 48.66
N VAL A 446 35.71 12.39 48.55
CA VAL A 446 37.14 12.28 48.28
C VAL A 446 37.33 12.15 46.78
N TYR A 447 37.76 13.24 46.13
CA TYR A 447 38.10 13.27 44.70
C TYR A 447 39.32 12.44 44.34
N GLY A 448 40.16 12.10 45.32
CA GLY A 448 41.31 11.23 45.13
C GLY A 448 42.31 11.37 46.26
N THR A 449 43.54 10.92 46.02
CA THR A 449 44.63 11.04 46.98
C THR A 449 45.90 11.52 46.29
N LEU A 450 46.69 12.30 47.03
CA LEU A 450 48.04 12.69 46.65
C LEU A 450 49.04 11.86 47.47
N LYS A 451 50.01 11.25 46.79
CA LYS A 451 51.09 10.48 47.44
C LYS A 451 52.05 11.43 48.15
N LYS A 452 52.85 10.89 49.08
CA LYS A 452 53.98 11.59 49.68
C LYS A 452 54.85 12.25 48.59
N ASP A 453 55.34 13.44 48.88
CA ASP A 453 56.21 14.24 48.02
C ASP A 453 55.56 14.79 46.73
N ALA A 454 54.26 14.55 46.52
CA ALA A 454 53.51 15.17 45.43
C ALA A 454 53.49 16.70 45.56
N ALA A 455 53.77 17.39 44.45
CA ALA A 455 53.69 18.85 44.38
C ALA A 455 52.22 19.32 44.40
N VAL A 456 51.95 20.39 45.14
CA VAL A 456 50.62 20.97 45.30
C VAL A 456 50.64 22.44 44.91
N THR A 457 49.72 22.84 44.03
CA THR A 457 49.48 24.25 43.69
C THR A 457 48.30 24.77 44.49
N ILE A 458 48.59 25.68 45.43
CA ILE A 458 47.61 26.28 46.34
C ILE A 458 47.04 27.53 45.67
N VAL A 459 45.71 27.56 45.58
CA VAL A 459 44.92 28.67 45.04
C VAL A 459 44.47 29.62 46.15
N SER A 460 44.14 29.07 47.32
CA SER A 460 43.74 29.88 48.48
C SER A 460 44.06 29.18 49.80
N SER A 461 44.42 29.96 50.81
CA SER A 461 44.68 29.53 52.18
C SER A 461 43.70 30.12 53.20
N SER A 462 42.61 30.75 52.76
CA SER A 462 41.66 31.49 53.61
C SER A 462 40.91 30.60 54.62
N ASN A 463 40.70 29.32 54.28
CA ASN A 463 40.11 28.36 55.22
C ASN A 463 41.12 27.99 56.32
N LYS A 464 40.68 27.92 57.59
CA LYS A 464 41.56 27.64 58.74
C LYS A 464 42.23 26.27 58.68
N THR A 465 41.55 25.25 58.15
CA THR A 465 41.97 23.84 58.24
C THR A 465 42.46 23.26 56.90
N TYR A 466 41.99 23.79 55.77
CA TYR A 466 42.27 23.25 54.44
C TYR A 466 42.95 24.29 53.52
N TYR A 467 43.82 23.82 52.63
CA TYR A 467 44.23 24.58 51.45
C TYR A 467 43.26 24.29 50.31
N GLN A 468 42.85 25.31 49.56
CA GLN A 468 42.21 25.15 48.27
C GLN A 468 43.29 25.01 47.20
N ILE A 469 43.20 24.01 46.33
CA ILE A 469 44.27 23.61 45.42
C ILE A 469 43.76 23.42 43.99
N LYS A 470 44.65 23.57 43.01
CA LYS A 470 44.47 22.98 41.68
C LYS A 470 44.71 21.48 41.78
N TYR A 471 43.86 20.70 41.10
CA TYR A 471 43.92 19.24 41.11
C TYR A 471 43.66 18.68 39.70
N GLN A 472 44.10 17.45 39.47
CA GLN A 472 43.99 16.76 38.19
C GLN A 472 42.55 16.69 37.65
N SER A 473 42.43 16.54 36.32
CA SER A 473 41.15 16.55 35.63
C SER A 473 40.27 15.35 35.99
N PHE A 474 40.82 14.14 35.97
CA PHE A 474 40.11 12.91 36.36
C PHE A 474 40.14 12.69 37.87
N ARG A 475 38.96 12.47 38.45
CA ARG A 475 38.73 12.36 39.89
C ARG A 475 37.76 11.22 40.18
N ASN A 476 37.75 10.72 41.42
CA ASN A 476 36.77 9.73 41.86
C ASN A 476 35.34 10.27 41.69
N ALA A 477 34.51 9.52 40.96
CA ALA A 477 33.12 9.83 40.66
C ALA A 477 32.19 9.57 41.85
N LYS A 478 31.22 10.45 42.08
CA LYS A 478 30.19 10.25 43.12
C LYS A 478 29.17 9.20 42.65
N PRO A 479 28.46 8.51 43.56
CA PRO A 479 27.36 7.62 43.19
C PRO A 479 26.28 8.28 42.31
N ALA A 480 25.97 9.56 42.55
CA ALA A 480 25.03 10.33 41.72
C ALA A 480 25.54 10.56 40.29
N ASP A 481 26.86 10.74 40.12
CA ASP A 481 27.47 10.85 38.79
C ASP A 481 27.33 9.52 38.05
N ILE A 482 27.64 8.40 38.73
CA ILE A 482 27.50 7.04 38.18
C ILE A 482 26.05 6.74 37.79
N GLN A 483 25.08 7.06 38.65
CA GLN A 483 23.64 6.90 38.39
C GLN A 483 23.23 7.55 37.06
N THR A 484 23.80 8.73 36.76
CA THR A 484 23.50 9.46 35.53
C THR A 484 23.88 8.65 34.29
N TYR A 485 25.03 7.96 34.32
CA TYR A 485 25.54 7.21 33.17
C TYR A 485 25.09 5.75 33.11
N VAL A 486 24.81 5.13 34.25
CA VAL A 486 24.32 3.74 34.30
C VAL A 486 22.86 3.67 33.88
N ASN A 487 22.03 4.65 34.24
CA ASN A 487 20.58 4.58 34.00
C ASN A 487 20.23 4.73 32.50
N PRO A 488 19.72 3.68 31.84
CA PRO A 488 19.39 3.74 30.42
C PRO A 488 18.26 4.74 30.09
N ALA A 489 17.39 5.02 31.06
CA ALA A 489 16.29 5.97 30.91
C ALA A 489 16.75 7.42 30.71
N ASN A 490 17.99 7.76 31.07
CA ASN A 490 18.56 9.09 30.85
C ASN A 490 18.92 9.37 29.39
N TYR A 491 18.82 8.36 28.52
CA TYR A 491 19.18 8.44 27.12
C TYR A 491 17.94 8.19 26.27
N PRO A 492 17.23 9.24 25.80
CA PRO A 492 16.11 9.06 24.89
C PRO A 492 16.61 8.64 23.50
N LYS A 493 15.78 7.91 22.73
CA LYS A 493 16.10 7.39 21.38
C LYS A 493 16.61 8.44 20.38
N VAL A 494 16.20 9.69 20.55
CA VAL A 494 16.59 10.82 19.69
C VAL A 494 17.97 11.39 20.03
N SER A 495 18.53 11.07 21.20
CA SER A 495 19.83 11.58 21.64
C SER A 495 20.97 10.81 21.00
N SER A 496 22.11 11.48 20.76
CA SER A 496 23.33 10.78 20.34
C SER A 496 23.81 9.80 21.41
N GLY A 497 23.60 10.12 22.69
CA GLY A 497 23.86 9.24 23.82
C GLY A 497 23.22 7.85 23.69
N TYR A 498 22.13 7.72 22.93
CA TYR A 498 21.48 6.42 22.69
C TYR A 498 22.36 5.43 21.91
N PHE A 499 23.32 5.92 21.11
CA PHE A 499 24.25 5.08 20.35
C PHE A 499 25.22 4.30 21.24
N GLN A 500 25.27 4.56 22.54
CA GLN A 500 26.00 3.69 23.48
C GLN A 500 25.36 2.28 23.55
N PHE A 501 24.09 2.16 23.16
CA PHE A 501 23.33 0.91 23.05
C PHE A 501 23.40 0.29 21.65
N LEU A 502 24.18 0.85 20.72
CA LEU A 502 24.36 0.24 19.40
C LEU A 502 24.89 -1.19 19.58
N ALA A 503 24.23 -2.15 18.92
CA ALA A 503 24.63 -3.55 18.93
C ALA A 503 25.87 -3.73 18.05
N LEU A 504 27.04 -3.68 18.69
CA LEU A 504 28.35 -3.78 18.06
C LEU A 504 28.64 -5.18 17.53
N ASP A 505 27.85 -6.19 17.89
CA ASP A 505 27.93 -7.55 17.36
C ASP A 505 27.17 -7.71 16.02
N GLN A 506 26.49 -6.65 15.54
CA GLN A 506 25.66 -6.68 14.35
C GLN A 506 26.33 -5.98 13.17
N TYR A 507 26.35 -6.66 12.02
CA TYR A 507 26.74 -6.10 10.73
C TYR A 507 25.79 -4.96 10.32
N ALA A 508 26.33 -3.77 10.06
CA ALA A 508 25.53 -2.60 9.69
C ALA A 508 25.07 -2.66 8.24
N GLY A 509 25.79 -3.32 7.32
CA GLY A 509 25.33 -3.41 5.94
C GLY A 509 25.75 -2.30 5.01
N SER A 510 26.74 -1.50 5.41
CA SER A 510 27.17 -0.34 4.64
C SER A 510 27.66 -0.74 3.25
N SER A 511 27.53 0.17 2.28
CA SER A 511 28.08 -0.01 0.93
C SER A 511 29.60 0.22 0.92
N VAL A 512 30.38 -0.67 0.29
CA VAL A 512 31.84 -0.47 0.10
C VAL A 512 32.12 0.88 -0.55
N GLY A 513 31.34 1.25 -1.58
CA GLY A 513 31.49 2.53 -2.27
C GLY A 513 31.25 3.71 -1.34
N GLU A 514 30.17 3.68 -0.54
CA GLU A 514 29.88 4.77 0.39
C GLU A 514 30.93 4.87 1.51
N LEU A 515 31.39 3.74 2.05
CA LEU A 515 32.48 3.74 3.04
C LEU A 515 33.73 4.41 2.48
N ASN A 516 34.13 4.06 1.26
CA ASN A 516 35.31 4.60 0.62
C ASN A 516 35.14 6.08 0.27
N ASP A 517 34.03 6.45 -0.37
CA ASP A 517 33.84 7.79 -0.92
C ASP A 517 33.48 8.82 0.14
N LYS A 518 32.68 8.44 1.14
CA LYS A 518 32.10 9.36 2.12
C LYS A 518 32.81 9.35 3.48
N ILE A 519 33.45 8.24 3.87
CA ILE A 519 34.04 8.09 5.21
C ILE A 519 35.58 8.00 5.17
N LEU A 520 36.11 7.08 4.36
CA LEU A 520 37.54 6.71 4.38
C LEU A 520 38.41 7.55 3.45
N LYS A 521 37.82 8.37 2.58
CA LYS A 521 38.55 9.28 1.70
C LYS A 521 39.43 10.26 2.48
N GLY A 522 40.71 10.34 2.14
CA GLY A 522 41.68 11.20 2.82
C GLY A 522 42.04 10.76 4.24
N LYS A 523 41.75 9.50 4.63
CA LYS A 523 42.05 8.94 5.96
C LYS A 523 43.34 8.13 5.98
N GLY A 524 44.38 8.66 5.31
CA GLY A 524 45.71 8.05 5.27
C GLY A 524 45.68 6.61 4.79
N VAL A 525 46.32 5.70 5.53
CA VAL A 525 46.40 4.27 5.17
C VAL A 525 45.05 3.54 5.16
N LEU A 526 44.00 4.13 5.74
CA LEU A 526 42.66 3.57 5.78
C LEU A 526 41.84 3.90 4.53
N GLU A 527 42.33 4.79 3.66
CA GLU A 527 41.65 5.13 2.42
C GLU A 527 41.47 3.90 1.51
N GLY A 528 40.27 3.73 0.96
CA GLY A 528 39.92 2.61 0.09
C GLY A 528 39.69 1.26 0.80
N LYS A 529 39.82 1.19 2.14
CA LYS A 529 39.74 -0.06 2.93
C LYS A 529 38.33 -0.50 3.31
N GLY A 530 37.28 0.07 2.70
CA GLY A 530 35.88 -0.24 3.02
C GLY A 530 35.51 -1.72 2.89
N SER A 531 36.05 -2.43 1.89
CA SER A 531 35.82 -3.88 1.74
C SER A 531 36.44 -4.68 2.88
N VAL A 532 37.65 -4.31 3.32
CA VAL A 532 38.36 -4.99 4.41
C VAL A 532 37.60 -4.86 5.72
N PHE A 533 37.10 -3.66 6.05
CA PHE A 533 36.26 -3.46 7.23
C PHE A 533 34.95 -4.27 7.18
N ILE A 534 34.30 -4.34 6.01
CA ILE A 534 33.08 -5.12 5.83
C ILE A 534 33.36 -6.63 5.97
N ASP A 535 34.46 -7.12 5.42
CA ASP A 535 34.82 -8.54 5.47
C ASP A 535 35.20 -8.94 6.90
N ALA A 536 35.99 -8.11 7.60
CA ALA A 536 36.28 -8.27 9.02
C ALA A 536 35.01 -8.25 9.88
N SER A 537 34.07 -7.34 9.58
CA SER A 537 32.78 -7.25 10.27
C SER A 537 31.96 -8.52 10.15
N LYS A 538 31.84 -9.07 8.93
CA LYS A 538 31.10 -10.32 8.70
C LYS A 538 31.78 -11.52 9.32
N LYS A 539 33.11 -11.58 9.28
CA LYS A 539 33.90 -12.71 9.79
C LYS A 539 33.89 -12.77 11.32
N TYR A 540 34.05 -11.62 11.97
CA TYR A 540 34.22 -11.54 13.43
C TYR A 540 33.00 -11.01 14.16
N HIS A 541 31.90 -10.75 13.45
CA HIS A 541 30.66 -10.22 14.02
C HIS A 541 30.92 -8.95 14.85
N VAL A 542 31.59 -7.98 14.22
CA VAL A 542 31.81 -6.64 14.81
C VAL A 542 31.33 -5.59 13.83
N ASN A 543 30.52 -4.65 14.30
CA ASN A 543 29.93 -3.59 13.49
C ASN A 543 31.02 -2.78 12.76
N GLU A 544 30.95 -2.70 11.43
CA GLU A 544 31.99 -2.10 10.60
C GLU A 544 32.14 -0.59 10.85
N LEU A 545 31.07 0.12 11.20
CA LEU A 545 31.13 1.55 11.47
C LEU A 545 31.73 1.84 12.85
N TYR A 546 31.52 0.95 13.81
CA TYR A 546 32.27 0.99 15.06
C TYR A 546 33.77 0.72 14.81
N LEU A 547 34.13 -0.31 14.05
CA LEU A 547 35.53 -0.59 13.71
C LEU A 547 36.19 0.61 13.03
N ILE A 548 35.53 1.22 12.06
CA ILE A 548 36.05 2.42 11.37
C ILE A 548 36.17 3.59 12.35
N SER A 549 35.13 3.87 13.14
CA SER A 549 35.18 4.96 14.12
C SER A 549 36.30 4.78 15.14
N HIS A 550 36.53 3.55 15.58
CA HIS A 550 37.60 3.20 16.52
C HIS A 550 38.96 3.38 15.85
N ALA A 551 39.16 2.82 14.67
CA ALA A 551 40.42 2.94 13.94
C ALA A 551 40.77 4.40 13.63
N LEU A 552 39.80 5.21 13.21
CA LEU A 552 40.00 6.64 12.94
C LEU A 552 40.47 7.41 14.18
N LEU A 553 39.93 7.08 15.36
CA LEU A 553 40.33 7.71 16.62
C LEU A 553 41.75 7.32 16.99
N GLU A 554 42.04 6.02 17.05
CA GLU A 554 43.32 5.47 17.53
C GLU A 554 44.50 5.81 16.61
N THR A 555 44.24 5.97 15.32
CA THR A 555 45.30 6.22 14.32
C THR A 555 45.46 7.68 13.95
N GLY A 556 44.66 8.59 14.54
CA GLY A 556 44.62 9.99 14.12
C GLY A 556 44.27 10.11 12.63
N ASN A 557 43.14 9.53 12.22
CA ASN A 557 42.70 9.43 10.81
C ASN A 557 43.70 8.69 9.90
N GLY A 558 44.31 7.59 10.38
CA GLY A 558 45.19 6.73 9.59
C GLY A 558 46.60 7.28 9.34
N THR A 559 47.07 8.21 10.18
CA THR A 559 48.35 8.91 9.97
C THR A 559 49.38 8.69 11.08
N SER A 560 49.02 8.07 12.20
CA SER A 560 49.94 7.75 13.29
C SER A 560 51.08 6.84 12.84
N LYS A 561 52.19 6.81 13.60
CA LYS A 561 53.34 5.94 13.30
C LYS A 561 52.96 4.47 13.30
N LEU A 562 52.22 4.02 14.32
CA LEU A 562 51.69 2.65 14.39
C LEU A 562 50.78 2.30 13.21
N ALA A 563 50.02 3.25 12.68
CA ALA A 563 49.16 3.05 11.53
C ALA A 563 49.93 3.04 10.20
N THR A 564 50.95 3.89 10.07
CA THR A 564 51.78 3.99 8.85
C THR A 564 52.90 2.94 8.78
N GLY A 565 53.18 2.29 9.90
CA GLY A 565 54.02 1.10 10.02
C GLY A 565 55.31 1.36 10.79
N ILE A 566 55.67 0.44 11.69
CA ILE A 566 56.92 0.45 12.44
C ILE A 566 57.71 -0.82 12.12
N LYS A 567 59.03 -0.70 11.96
CA LYS A 567 59.91 -1.85 11.68
C LYS A 567 60.31 -2.52 13.00
N VAL A 568 59.93 -3.78 13.17
CA VAL A 568 60.32 -4.64 14.29
C VAL A 568 61.05 -5.85 13.72
N ASN A 569 62.30 -6.08 14.13
CA ASN A 569 63.15 -7.19 13.64
C ASN A 569 63.20 -7.31 12.10
N GLY A 570 63.25 -6.18 11.40
CA GLY A 570 63.32 -6.15 9.93
C GLY A 570 61.97 -6.20 9.21
N VAL A 571 60.86 -6.46 9.91
CA VAL A 571 59.52 -6.54 9.35
C VAL A 571 58.72 -5.29 9.69
N THR A 572 58.09 -4.67 8.69
CA THR A 572 57.16 -3.55 8.93
C THR A 572 55.81 -4.11 9.39
N VAL A 573 55.33 -3.61 10.53
CA VAL A 573 54.09 -4.05 11.17
C VAL A 573 53.18 -2.86 11.46
N TYR A 574 51.89 -3.12 11.51
CA TYR A 574 50.83 -2.12 11.53
C TYR A 574 49.87 -2.39 12.69
N ASN A 575 49.35 -1.34 13.34
CA ASN A 575 48.35 -1.46 14.39
C ASN A 575 47.30 -0.35 14.23
N MET A 576 46.06 -0.73 13.92
CA MET A 576 44.98 0.21 13.60
C MET A 576 44.10 0.58 14.79
N PHE A 577 44.27 -0.06 15.93
CA PHE A 577 43.37 0.08 17.08
C PHE A 577 44.11 0.34 18.40
N GLY A 578 45.41 0.67 18.33
CA GLY A 578 46.21 0.92 19.54
C GLY A 578 46.31 -0.29 20.48
N ILE A 579 46.06 -1.51 19.98
CA ILE A 579 46.01 -2.72 20.81
C ILE A 579 47.40 -2.95 21.42
N HIS A 580 47.46 -3.08 22.76
CA HIS A 580 48.70 -3.19 23.54
C HIS A 580 49.68 -1.99 23.40
N ALA A 581 49.20 -0.80 23.03
CA ALA A 581 49.99 0.44 23.03
C ALA A 581 49.87 1.17 24.38
N TYR A 582 50.78 0.89 25.31
CA TYR A 582 50.72 1.46 26.66
C TYR A 582 51.31 2.89 26.72
N ASP A 583 50.72 3.77 27.55
CA ASP A 583 51.11 5.19 27.68
C ASP A 583 52.62 5.44 27.86
N SER A 584 53.33 4.50 28.51
CA SER A 584 54.78 4.61 28.75
C SER A 584 55.63 4.49 27.49
N ASP A 585 55.19 3.70 26.51
CA ASP A 585 55.86 3.48 25.23
C ASP A 585 54.86 2.89 24.21
N PRO A 586 53.92 3.71 23.70
CA PRO A 586 52.81 3.20 22.90
C PRO A 586 53.29 2.63 21.56
N ASP A 587 54.27 3.28 20.92
CA ASP A 587 54.84 2.84 19.64
C ASP A 587 55.60 1.52 19.79
N GLY A 588 56.47 1.37 20.79
CA GLY A 588 57.27 0.16 20.98
C GLY A 588 56.43 -1.04 21.42
N THR A 589 55.55 -0.85 22.40
CA THR A 589 54.70 -1.94 22.92
C THR A 589 53.64 -2.38 21.90
N GLY A 590 53.00 -1.42 21.23
CA GLY A 590 51.99 -1.70 20.21
C GLY A 590 52.56 -2.36 18.95
N SER A 591 53.76 -1.97 18.50
CA SER A 591 54.41 -2.57 17.32
C SER A 591 54.96 -3.96 17.62
N LYS A 592 55.51 -4.20 18.82
CA LYS A 592 55.92 -5.54 19.24
C LYS A 592 54.75 -6.52 19.21
N TYR A 593 53.60 -6.14 19.76
CA TYR A 593 52.41 -6.97 19.72
C TYR A 593 51.94 -7.23 18.29
N ALA A 594 51.90 -6.20 17.45
CA ALA A 594 51.55 -6.34 16.02
C ALA A 594 52.47 -7.32 15.27
N TYR A 595 53.76 -7.34 15.60
CA TYR A 595 54.72 -8.33 15.07
C TYR A 595 54.39 -9.76 15.50
N GLU A 596 54.10 -9.97 16.79
CA GLU A 596 53.73 -11.28 17.33
C GLU A 596 52.41 -11.82 16.72
N GLN A 597 51.48 -10.93 16.38
CA GLN A 597 50.22 -11.28 15.70
C GLN A 597 50.34 -11.35 14.16
N GLY A 598 51.51 -11.05 13.59
CA GLY A 598 51.75 -11.13 12.15
C GLY A 598 51.03 -10.04 11.32
N TRP A 599 50.72 -8.89 11.92
CA TRP A 599 50.05 -7.74 11.29
C TRP A 599 50.99 -6.98 10.34
N THR A 600 51.34 -7.64 9.25
CA THR A 600 52.35 -7.25 8.25
C THR A 600 51.79 -6.42 7.10
N SER A 601 50.51 -6.07 7.15
CA SER A 601 49.85 -5.12 6.25
C SER A 601 48.73 -4.41 6.99
N VAL A 602 48.28 -3.28 6.45
CA VAL A 602 47.10 -2.55 6.97
C VAL A 602 45.87 -3.46 7.02
N ASP A 603 45.66 -4.27 5.98
CA ASP A 603 44.49 -5.15 5.90
C ASP A 603 44.51 -6.22 7.00
N LYS A 604 45.67 -6.84 7.24
CA LYS A 604 45.86 -7.80 8.35
C LYS A 604 45.69 -7.15 9.72
N ALA A 605 46.12 -5.90 9.88
CA ALA A 605 45.95 -5.15 11.13
C ALA A 605 44.48 -4.78 11.39
N ILE A 606 43.71 -4.45 10.34
CA ILE A 606 42.26 -4.24 10.43
C ILE A 606 41.57 -5.56 10.82
N GLU A 607 41.87 -6.64 10.11
CA GLU A 607 41.29 -7.96 10.34
C GLU A 607 41.61 -8.50 11.74
N GLY A 608 42.88 -8.50 12.14
CA GLY A 608 43.33 -9.00 13.43
C GLY A 608 42.89 -8.12 14.61
N GLY A 609 42.76 -6.81 14.41
CA GLY A 609 42.17 -5.94 15.43
C GLY A 609 40.67 -6.19 15.62
N ALA A 610 39.92 -6.42 14.55
CA ALA A 610 38.51 -6.82 14.64
C ALA A 610 38.35 -8.18 15.35
N GLU A 611 39.23 -9.15 15.06
CA GLU A 611 39.28 -10.43 15.77
C GLU A 611 39.54 -10.24 17.26
N TRP A 612 40.53 -9.40 17.62
CA TRP A 612 40.86 -9.11 19.01
C TRP A 612 39.68 -8.48 19.75
N ILE A 613 39.04 -7.47 19.15
CA ILE A 613 37.84 -6.82 19.72
C ILE A 613 36.72 -7.85 19.91
N SER A 614 36.48 -8.69 18.91
CA SER A 614 35.45 -9.72 18.98
C SER A 614 35.72 -10.69 20.13
N LYS A 615 36.89 -11.32 20.14
CA LYS A 615 37.29 -12.32 21.13
C LYS A 615 37.23 -11.79 22.57
N ASN A 616 37.64 -10.53 22.77
CA ASN A 616 37.71 -9.95 24.11
C ASN A 616 36.41 -9.28 24.56
N TYR A 617 35.49 -8.90 23.66
CA TYR A 617 34.29 -8.14 24.04
C TYR A 617 33.00 -8.69 23.46
N THR A 618 32.77 -8.57 22.14
CA THR A 618 31.45 -8.92 21.57
C THR A 618 31.16 -10.43 21.62
N ALA A 619 32.16 -11.28 21.44
CA ALA A 619 31.98 -12.73 21.54
C ALA A 619 31.67 -13.23 22.98
N ILE A 620 31.98 -12.42 24.01
CA ILE A 620 31.69 -12.74 25.42
C ILE A 620 30.47 -11.99 25.97
N GLY A 621 29.66 -11.37 25.11
CA GLY A 621 28.39 -10.72 25.46
C GLY A 621 28.48 -9.23 25.82
N GLN A 622 29.65 -8.59 25.67
CA GLN A 622 29.79 -7.13 25.79
C GLN A 622 29.56 -6.46 24.44
N ASN A 623 28.30 -6.50 23.97
CA ASN A 623 27.89 -6.18 22.61
C ASN A 623 27.58 -4.70 22.35
N SER A 624 27.88 -3.81 23.28
CA SER A 624 27.61 -2.38 23.15
C SER A 624 28.64 -1.56 23.94
N LEU A 625 28.85 -0.30 23.58
CA LEU A 625 29.73 0.57 24.38
C LEU A 625 29.28 0.65 25.85
N TYR A 626 27.96 0.60 26.09
CA TYR A 626 27.39 0.51 27.42
C TYR A 626 27.84 -0.75 28.16
N THR A 627 27.69 -1.93 27.56
CA THR A 627 28.06 -3.20 28.20
C THR A 627 29.57 -3.35 28.31
N MET A 628 30.35 -2.77 27.39
CA MET A 628 31.81 -2.66 27.52
C MET A 628 32.24 -1.79 28.70
N ARG A 629 31.53 -0.68 28.96
CA ARG A 629 31.84 0.19 30.10
C ARG A 629 31.36 -0.40 31.42
N TRP A 630 30.14 -0.90 31.48
CA TRP A 630 29.48 -1.22 32.75
C TRP A 630 29.50 -2.71 33.09
N ASN A 631 29.59 -3.59 32.09
CA ASN A 631 29.49 -5.05 32.23
C ASN A 631 28.35 -5.50 33.18
N PRO A 632 27.10 -5.16 32.87
CA PRO A 632 25.95 -5.48 33.72
C PRO A 632 25.74 -6.99 33.90
N VAL A 633 26.13 -7.82 32.93
CA VAL A 633 26.06 -9.29 33.03
C VAL A 633 26.90 -9.79 34.21
N TYR A 634 28.14 -9.31 34.34
CA TYR A 634 29.01 -9.69 35.46
C TYR A 634 28.48 -9.15 36.78
N ALA A 635 27.99 -7.90 36.78
CA ALA A 635 27.39 -7.27 37.96
C ALA A 635 26.20 -8.06 38.49
N ASP A 636 25.29 -8.46 37.61
CA ASP A 636 24.08 -9.21 37.95
C ASP A 636 24.43 -10.61 38.47
N LYS A 637 25.38 -11.29 37.80
CA LYS A 637 25.75 -12.67 38.15
C LYS A 637 26.59 -12.79 39.42
N TYR A 638 27.49 -11.83 39.68
CA TYR A 638 28.53 -11.96 40.70
C TYR A 638 28.50 -10.88 41.77
N ASN A 639 27.55 -9.93 41.71
CA ASN A 639 27.46 -8.80 42.63
C ASN A 639 28.81 -8.03 42.74
N GLY A 640 29.48 -7.87 41.60
CA GLY A 640 30.81 -7.28 41.50
C GLY A 640 31.04 -6.65 40.13
N ALA A 641 32.16 -5.97 39.92
CA ALA A 641 32.47 -5.35 38.64
C ALA A 641 33.84 -5.80 38.15
N ALA A 642 33.89 -6.28 36.92
CA ALA A 642 35.09 -6.77 36.27
C ALA A 642 35.01 -6.55 34.76
N HIS A 643 36.17 -6.60 34.09
CA HIS A 643 36.27 -6.59 32.64
C HIS A 643 35.60 -5.35 31.97
N GLN A 644 35.85 -4.18 32.56
CA GLN A 644 35.36 -2.90 32.05
C GLN A 644 36.41 -2.23 31.18
N TYR A 645 35.99 -1.72 30.02
CA TYR A 645 36.91 -1.12 29.04
C TYR A 645 37.60 0.14 29.56
N ALA A 646 36.93 0.91 30.43
CA ALA A 646 37.43 2.18 30.92
C ALA A 646 36.96 2.47 32.35
N THR A 647 37.75 3.26 33.08
CA THR A 647 37.40 3.76 34.42
C THR A 647 36.54 5.03 34.37
N ASP A 648 36.64 5.83 33.31
CA ASP A 648 35.82 7.03 33.09
C ASP A 648 34.34 6.66 32.96
N ILE A 649 33.50 7.14 33.88
CA ILE A 649 32.03 6.92 33.85
C ILE A 649 31.38 7.44 32.57
N GLY A 650 31.96 8.46 31.93
CA GLY A 650 31.45 9.07 30.71
C GLY A 650 31.97 8.41 29.43
N TRP A 651 32.85 7.42 29.51
CA TRP A 651 33.58 6.88 28.36
C TRP A 651 32.65 6.48 27.22
N ALA A 652 31.62 5.67 27.49
CA ALA A 652 30.73 5.14 26.46
C ALA A 652 30.04 6.28 25.68
N VAL A 653 29.48 7.26 26.40
CA VAL A 653 28.77 8.41 25.81
C VAL A 653 29.71 9.33 25.03
N LYS A 654 30.98 9.45 25.43
CA LYS A 654 31.97 10.29 24.73
C LYS A 654 32.31 9.74 23.33
N GLN A 655 32.21 8.41 23.11
CA GLN A 655 32.52 7.78 21.82
C GLN A 655 31.39 7.90 20.77
N VAL A 656 30.14 7.98 21.22
CA VAL A 656 28.96 7.75 20.36
C VAL A 656 28.81 8.76 19.21
N ASN A 657 29.26 10.00 19.42
CA ASN A 657 29.08 11.07 18.44
C ASN A 657 29.86 10.78 17.14
N ASN A 658 31.03 10.15 17.23
CA ASN A 658 31.82 9.79 16.05
C ASN A 658 31.12 8.68 15.27
N ILE A 659 30.64 7.63 15.95
CA ILE A 659 29.90 6.53 15.32
C ILE A 659 28.62 7.06 14.66
N LYS A 660 27.83 7.88 15.35
CA LYS A 660 26.61 8.46 14.80
C LYS A 660 26.90 9.29 13.53
N LYS A 661 27.94 10.12 13.54
CA LYS A 661 28.33 10.90 12.35
C LYS A 661 28.63 10.00 11.15
N LEU A 662 29.23 8.83 11.36
CA LEU A 662 29.45 7.88 10.26
C LEU A 662 28.14 7.35 9.69
N TYR A 663 27.18 6.99 10.55
CA TYR A 663 25.84 6.59 10.10
C TYR A 663 25.12 7.72 9.34
N ASP A 664 25.20 8.96 9.82
CA ASP A 664 24.55 10.12 9.20
C ASP A 664 25.08 10.43 7.78
N LEU A 665 26.26 9.91 7.40
CA LEU A 665 26.84 10.08 6.06
C LEU A 665 26.33 9.04 5.04
N LEU A 666 25.72 7.95 5.50
CA LEU A 666 25.35 6.82 4.65
C LEU A 666 23.88 6.86 4.26
N ASP A 667 23.60 6.44 3.03
CA ASP A 667 22.24 6.27 2.53
C ASP A 667 21.68 4.90 2.91
N ARG A 668 22.54 3.87 2.97
CA ARG A 668 22.14 2.48 3.21
C ARG A 668 22.85 1.85 4.40
N TYR A 669 22.08 1.50 5.43
CA TYR A 669 22.56 0.75 6.60
C TYR A 669 21.41 0.12 7.38
N THR A 670 21.77 -0.77 8.29
CA THR A 670 20.93 -1.38 9.32
C THR A 670 21.40 -0.88 10.68
N LEU A 671 20.46 -0.39 11.49
CA LEU A 671 20.72 0.15 12.81
C LEU A 671 19.99 -0.70 13.84
N VAL A 672 20.76 -1.40 14.68
CA VAL A 672 20.24 -2.29 15.74
C VAL A 672 20.75 -1.79 17.08
N PHE A 673 19.83 -1.55 18.01
CA PHE A 673 20.15 -1.21 19.39
C PHE A 673 19.82 -2.39 20.31
N ASP A 674 20.66 -2.63 21.31
CA ASP A 674 20.41 -3.54 22.41
C ASP A 674 20.35 -2.74 23.71
N VAL A 675 19.13 -2.50 24.18
CA VAL A 675 18.83 -1.57 25.26
C VAL A 675 18.82 -2.32 26.59
N PRO A 676 19.70 -1.97 27.54
CA PRO A 676 19.70 -2.54 28.87
C PRO A 676 18.41 -2.17 29.64
N VAL A 677 17.82 -3.13 30.35
CA VAL A 677 16.63 -2.96 31.19
C VAL A 677 16.93 -3.52 32.58
N TYR A 678 16.91 -2.66 33.59
CA TYR A 678 17.05 -3.02 35.00
C TYR A 678 15.67 -3.24 35.63
N GLN A 679 15.62 -3.96 36.75
CA GLN A 679 14.41 -4.10 37.56
C GLN A 679 13.94 -2.73 38.07
N GLN A 680 12.61 -2.58 38.15
CA GLN A 680 11.95 -1.37 38.64
C GLN A 680 11.77 -1.41 40.15
#